data_AF-A0A135LGF7-F1
#
_entry.id   AF-A0A135LGF7-F1
#
_cell.length_a   1.000
_cell.length_b   1.000
_cell.length_c   1.000
_cell.angle_alpha   90.00
_cell.angle_beta   90.00
_cell.angle_gamma   90.00
#
_symmetry.space_group_name_H-M   'P 1'
#
loop_
_entity.id
_entity.type
_entity.pdbx_description
1 polymer ?
#
loop_
_entity_poly.entity_id
_entity_poly.type
_entity_poly.pdbx_seq_one_letter_code
_entity_poly.pdbx_strand_id
1 'polypeptide(L)'
;MPSESRDRRERDRDRAREERSRRRDQDRDREYIRGRYEDEGATSSPNGRAGKYRFRGELGYESNSHNERDDYDEERERRRERRRRRREEEERLVESGERRRERERGNSRVKESSAPKRDRERRYRREESASASPARERRREVDVDAEAEARRRRRRERERERERERQREIDAAAAPRKHRSTESSSSAAHLLSVDAMARLAAEHEYADRMEQTRGRDDTRRERENRRQRKRAALDDYDGADVAPGRSRHKAGARVVSGAYLEEGHSSDARVRRRGGGGPAMEEHWKDEDSWEGSLESRPPAWKFWSNWSRKKRIWVGCLLAVILLLAIIIPVALVVSKKKGSDSKPSSSDSDDSSPTSNLDSISRDSIPSYAKGTVLDPFTWYETKGFNLTFTNATVGGLSVMGIDSKWDDSARPNDNVPPLNKPFPYGTQPIRGVNLGGWLSIEPFIVPSLFSKWPSSAGIIDEYTLTKKLGTSAARTLEKHYAEFISESDLKEIAEAGLDHVRIPYSYWAVTTYDDDPYVPKIAWRYLLRVIEWCRKHGLRVKLDLHGLPGSQNGWNHSGRQGSVNWLEGSDGDLNRKRSLEIHDQLSKFFAQDRYKNVVTIYGLANEPLMLKLPVEKVLDWTKEAAELVRKNGVTATLVLHDGFLNLAKWDTMFKSRPDNMYLDTHQYTTFNTGEIVLNHTAKLDVICNNWHSMIKEINTTTSGWGPTICGEWSQADTDCAQYVNNVGRGARWEGTYDTSSTTAYCPTADQGTCSCADANMDPSQYSAHYKKYLQTYAEAQMSAFETAMGWFYWTWRTESAAQWSYRTAWKNGYMPSKAYSPSFKCGDTVPDFSDASESF
;
A
#
# COMPACT_ATOMS: atom_id res chain seq x y z
N MET A 1 40.01 39.01 38.27
CA MET A 1 39.41 37.73 38.74
C MET A 1 37.91 37.93 38.95
N PRO A 2 37.01 37.58 38.00
CA PRO A 2 35.58 37.63 38.27
C PRO A 2 34.86 36.32 37.88
N SER A 3 34.34 35.58 38.86
CA SER A 3 33.43 34.43 38.61
C SER A 3 32.45 34.11 39.76
N GLU A 4 31.86 35.10 40.44
CA GLU A 4 30.87 34.82 41.51
C GLU A 4 29.53 35.59 41.40
N SER A 5 29.32 36.42 40.36
CA SER A 5 28.09 37.24 40.28
C SER A 5 26.94 36.63 39.45
N ARG A 6 27.16 35.50 38.76
CA ARG A 6 26.13 34.85 37.92
C ARG A 6 25.27 33.84 38.70
N ASP A 7 25.87 33.09 39.62
CA ASP A 7 25.18 32.01 40.35
C ASP A 7 24.24 32.46 41.48
N ARG A 8 24.31 33.72 41.93
CA ARG A 8 23.35 34.26 42.89
C ARG A 8 22.04 34.68 42.23
N ARG A 9 22.07 35.14 40.96
CA ARG A 9 20.88 35.61 40.26
C ARG A 9 19.96 34.49 39.78
N GLU A 10 20.48 33.28 39.57
CA GLU A 10 19.67 32.11 39.23
C GLU A 10 18.97 31.51 40.47
N ARG A 11 19.68 31.41 41.60
CA ARG A 11 19.10 30.89 42.84
C ARG A 11 17.96 31.75 43.41
N ASP A 12 18.02 33.07 43.25
CA ASP A 12 16.94 33.96 43.68
C ASP A 12 15.70 33.89 42.77
N ARG A 13 15.86 33.50 41.49
CA ARG A 13 14.74 33.31 40.56
C ARG A 13 13.96 32.03 40.83
N ASP A 14 14.65 30.96 41.23
CA ASP A 14 14.00 29.68 41.52
C ASP A 14 13.24 29.72 42.86
N ARG A 15 13.77 30.43 43.88
CA ARG A 15 13.04 30.70 45.13
C ARG A 15 11.74 31.49 44.92
N ALA A 16 11.77 32.51 44.05
CA ALA A 16 10.58 33.30 43.73
C ALA A 16 9.51 32.51 42.93
N ARG A 17 9.91 31.41 42.27
CA ARG A 17 9.03 30.54 41.48
C ARG A 17 8.33 29.51 42.37
N GLU A 18 9.03 28.93 43.34
CA GLU A 18 8.44 28.03 44.35
C GLU A 18 7.46 28.75 45.28
N GLU A 19 7.73 30.01 45.66
CA GLU A 19 6.87 30.79 46.56
C GLU A 19 5.53 31.18 45.89
N ARG A 20 5.51 31.34 44.55
CA ARG A 20 4.26 31.52 43.77
C ARG A 20 3.46 30.24 43.61
N SER A 21 4.11 29.08 43.59
CA SER A 21 3.42 27.79 43.51
C SER A 21 2.68 27.50 44.82
N ARG A 22 3.32 27.74 45.97
CA ARG A 22 2.71 27.52 47.30
C ARG A 22 1.51 28.42 47.59
N ARG A 23 1.46 29.64 47.04
CA ARG A 23 0.28 30.53 47.15
C ARG A 23 -0.90 30.09 46.28
N ARG A 24 -0.65 29.44 45.13
CA ARG A 24 -1.72 28.94 44.24
C ARG A 24 -2.43 27.69 44.75
N ASP A 25 -1.76 26.91 45.59
CA ASP A 25 -2.35 25.70 46.15
C ASP A 25 -3.17 25.98 47.43
N GLN A 26 -2.88 27.06 48.16
CA GLN A 26 -3.71 27.50 49.30
C GLN A 26 -5.04 28.17 48.90
N ASP A 27 -5.14 28.75 47.70
CA ASP A 27 -6.40 29.34 47.21
C ASP A 27 -7.36 28.30 46.62
N ARG A 28 -6.89 27.08 46.32
CA ARG A 28 -7.71 25.99 45.75
C ARG A 28 -8.46 25.18 46.80
N ASP A 29 -7.98 25.17 48.04
CA ASP A 29 -8.61 24.46 49.17
C ASP A 29 -9.73 25.26 49.86
N ARG A 30 -9.99 26.51 49.46
CA ARG A 30 -11.05 27.36 50.03
C ARG A 30 -12.40 27.33 49.28
N GLU A 31 -12.46 26.69 48.12
CA GLU A 31 -13.71 26.58 47.34
C GLU A 31 -14.40 25.20 47.50
N TYR A 32 -13.86 24.33 48.36
CA TYR A 32 -14.41 23.01 48.68
C TYR A 32 -15.37 23.00 49.89
N ILE A 33 -15.70 24.17 50.45
CA ILE A 33 -16.62 24.32 51.59
C ILE A 33 -17.62 25.45 51.32
N ARG A 34 -18.58 25.22 50.41
CA ARG A 34 -19.90 25.88 50.43
C ARG A 34 -20.84 25.16 49.46
N GLY A 35 -21.89 24.53 49.98
CA GLY A 35 -23.08 24.17 49.20
C GLY A 35 -23.39 22.68 49.06
N ARG A 36 -23.30 21.91 50.14
CA ARG A 36 -24.18 20.75 50.35
C ARG A 36 -25.49 21.32 50.93
N TYR A 37 -26.65 21.06 50.30
CA TYR A 37 -27.99 20.80 50.88
C TYR A 37 -29.10 20.93 49.80
N GLU A 38 -30.14 20.09 49.94
CA GLU A 38 -31.47 20.09 49.27
C GLU A 38 -31.53 19.46 47.85
N ASP A 39 -32.47 18.58 47.48
CA ASP A 39 -33.60 17.91 48.15
C ASP A 39 -34.10 16.72 47.26
N GLU A 40 -34.94 15.87 47.85
CA GLU A 40 -35.47 14.59 47.39
C GLU A 40 -36.65 14.65 46.37
N GLY A 41 -37.04 13.47 45.83
CA GLY A 41 -38.40 13.16 45.32
C GLY A 41 -38.52 12.93 43.80
N ALA A 42 -38.68 11.72 43.23
CA ALA A 42 -39.75 10.71 43.32
C ALA A 42 -40.88 10.82 42.25
N THR A 43 -41.00 9.74 41.45
CA THR A 43 -42.21 9.05 40.94
C THR A 43 -43.02 9.48 39.68
N SER A 44 -43.15 8.47 38.80
CA SER A 44 -44.36 7.91 38.12
C SER A 44 -45.10 8.61 36.95
N SER A 45 -45.21 7.82 35.87
CA SER A 45 -46.22 7.78 34.77
C SER A 45 -47.67 7.54 35.28
N PRO A 46 -48.76 7.27 34.48
CA PRO A 46 -48.97 7.25 33.02
C PRO A 46 -50.37 7.80 32.53
N ASN A 47 -50.64 7.58 31.22
CA ASN A 47 -51.93 7.29 30.54
C ASN A 47 -52.71 8.38 29.76
N GLY A 48 -53.00 8.05 28.48
CA GLY A 48 -54.40 8.06 28.03
C GLY A 48 -54.72 8.45 26.57
N ARG A 49 -55.16 7.45 25.79
CA ARG A 49 -56.28 7.43 24.81
C ARG A 49 -56.16 7.95 23.36
N ALA A 50 -56.19 6.98 22.44
CA ALA A 50 -57.29 6.63 21.51
C ALA A 50 -57.69 7.57 20.34
N GLY A 51 -57.77 6.98 19.13
CA GLY A 51 -58.95 7.13 18.28
C GLY A 51 -58.81 7.16 16.75
N LYS A 52 -59.30 6.08 16.11
CA LYS A 52 -60.12 5.99 14.87
C LYS A 52 -59.47 5.89 13.48
N TYR A 53 -59.77 4.74 12.86
CA TYR A 53 -59.76 4.40 11.43
C TYR A 53 -61.02 4.89 10.68
N ARG A 54 -60.89 5.11 9.36
CA ARG A 54 -61.93 4.85 8.33
C ARG A 54 -61.29 4.59 6.96
N PHE A 55 -61.96 3.75 6.16
CA PHE A 55 -61.48 2.99 4.98
C PHE A 55 -62.23 3.39 3.67
N ARG A 56 -61.81 2.78 2.54
CA ARG A 56 -62.31 2.77 1.12
C ARG A 56 -61.61 3.76 0.16
N GLY A 57 -61.24 3.41 -1.07
CA GLY A 57 -61.38 2.18 -1.85
C GLY A 57 -60.85 2.37 -3.29
N GLU A 58 -60.35 1.27 -3.84
CA GLU A 58 -60.01 0.80 -5.21
C GLU A 58 -60.42 1.53 -6.53
N LEU A 59 -59.51 1.45 -7.54
CA LEU A 59 -59.62 1.01 -8.97
C LEU A 59 -59.07 1.97 -10.06
N GLY A 60 -58.31 1.40 -11.02
CA GLY A 60 -58.31 1.83 -12.44
C GLY A 60 -56.98 2.21 -13.12
N TYR A 61 -56.59 1.44 -14.14
CA TYR A 61 -55.48 1.63 -15.11
C TYR A 61 -55.67 2.84 -16.05
N GLU A 62 -54.59 3.46 -16.54
CA GLU A 62 -54.37 3.75 -17.99
C GLU A 62 -52.97 4.35 -18.30
N SER A 63 -52.43 3.94 -19.44
CA SER A 63 -51.13 4.30 -20.02
C SER A 63 -51.13 5.64 -20.76
N ASN A 64 -50.02 6.39 -20.74
CA ASN A 64 -49.63 7.18 -21.92
C ASN A 64 -48.14 7.53 -21.96
N SER A 65 -47.55 7.38 -23.14
CA SER A 65 -46.18 7.67 -23.56
C SER A 65 -45.96 9.18 -23.74
N HIS A 66 -44.81 9.72 -23.33
CA HIS A 66 -44.29 11.04 -23.76
C HIS A 66 -42.75 11.00 -23.87
N ASN A 67 -42.22 11.65 -24.92
CA ASN A 67 -40.83 11.67 -25.38
C ASN A 67 -39.82 12.24 -24.36
N GLU A 68 -38.76 11.49 -24.06
CA GLU A 68 -37.64 11.88 -23.17
C GLU A 68 -36.52 12.72 -23.85
N ARG A 69 -36.66 13.07 -25.13
CA ARG A 69 -35.57 13.76 -25.87
C ARG A 69 -35.57 15.29 -25.78
N ASP A 70 -36.69 15.93 -25.46
CA ASP A 70 -36.76 17.40 -25.45
C ASP A 70 -36.37 18.02 -24.09
N ASP A 71 -36.45 17.27 -22.99
CA ASP A 71 -36.09 17.76 -21.65
C ASP A 71 -34.56 17.85 -21.44
N TYR A 72 -33.78 17.02 -22.15
CA TYR A 72 -32.32 16.97 -22.00
C TYR A 72 -31.62 18.21 -22.59
N ASP A 73 -32.10 18.73 -23.72
CA ASP A 73 -31.50 19.90 -24.37
C ASP A 73 -31.88 21.21 -23.66
N GLU A 74 -33.10 21.30 -23.11
CA GLU A 74 -33.51 22.44 -22.29
C GLU A 74 -32.72 22.52 -20.98
N GLU A 75 -32.45 21.39 -20.32
CA GLU A 75 -31.64 21.39 -19.10
C GLU A 75 -30.17 21.75 -19.39
N ARG A 76 -29.65 21.36 -20.56
CA ARG A 76 -28.30 21.69 -21.00
C ARG A 76 -28.12 23.18 -21.28
N GLU A 77 -29.07 23.84 -21.92
CA GLU A 77 -29.06 25.29 -22.12
C GLU A 77 -29.21 26.06 -20.80
N ARG A 78 -30.11 25.63 -19.92
CA ARG A 78 -30.25 26.21 -18.56
C ARG A 78 -28.95 26.08 -17.75
N ARG A 79 -28.16 25.02 -17.94
CA ARG A 79 -26.84 24.85 -17.29
C ARG A 79 -25.77 25.75 -17.90
N ARG A 80 -25.80 25.99 -19.21
CA ARG A 80 -24.89 26.93 -19.90
C ARG A 80 -25.15 28.37 -19.47
N GLU A 81 -26.40 28.77 -19.39
CA GLU A 81 -26.77 30.13 -18.97
C GLU A 81 -26.39 30.40 -17.51
N ARG A 82 -26.57 29.42 -16.60
CA ARG A 82 -26.09 29.53 -15.21
C ARG A 82 -24.57 29.70 -15.12
N ARG A 83 -23.81 29.01 -15.96
CA ARG A 83 -22.33 29.15 -16.00
C ARG A 83 -21.90 30.51 -16.53
N ARG A 84 -22.61 31.04 -17.53
CA ARG A 84 -22.34 32.37 -18.07
C ARG A 84 -22.62 33.46 -17.03
N ARG A 85 -23.77 33.41 -16.35
CA ARG A 85 -24.09 34.36 -15.26
C ARG A 85 -23.08 34.31 -14.12
N ARG A 86 -22.60 33.11 -13.77
CA ARG A 86 -21.58 32.94 -12.71
C ARG A 86 -20.23 33.54 -13.09
N ARG A 87 -19.81 33.42 -14.36
CA ARG A 87 -18.61 34.09 -14.88
C ARG A 87 -18.75 35.62 -14.90
N GLU A 88 -19.90 36.12 -15.34
CA GLU A 88 -20.17 37.57 -15.34
C GLU A 88 -20.27 38.17 -13.92
N GLU A 89 -20.61 37.36 -12.93
CA GLU A 89 -20.63 37.74 -11.51
C GLU A 89 -19.22 37.69 -10.90
N GLU A 90 -18.43 36.65 -11.22
CA GLU A 90 -17.02 36.55 -10.82
C GLU A 90 -16.17 37.67 -11.45
N GLU A 91 -16.38 38.03 -12.71
CA GLU A 91 -15.69 39.15 -13.37
C GLU A 91 -16.03 40.50 -12.72
N ARG A 92 -17.29 40.74 -12.35
CA ARG A 92 -17.68 41.95 -11.60
C ARG A 92 -17.06 42.02 -10.22
N LEU A 93 -16.90 40.87 -9.54
CA LEU A 93 -16.26 40.79 -8.23
C LEU A 93 -14.75 41.07 -8.34
N VAL A 94 -14.09 40.57 -9.38
CA VAL A 94 -12.68 40.85 -9.67
C VAL A 94 -12.47 42.33 -10.01
N GLU A 95 -13.31 42.91 -10.85
CA GLU A 95 -13.22 44.34 -11.23
C GLU A 95 -13.47 45.26 -10.01
N SER A 96 -14.37 44.88 -9.10
CA SER A 96 -14.59 45.59 -7.84
C SER A 96 -13.41 45.47 -6.86
N GLY A 97 -12.73 44.32 -6.87
CA GLY A 97 -11.54 44.04 -6.06
C GLY A 97 -10.30 44.78 -6.54
N GLU A 98 -10.13 44.92 -7.86
CA GLU A 98 -9.03 45.71 -8.45
C GLU A 98 -9.20 47.21 -8.20
N ARG A 99 -10.42 47.76 -8.33
CA ARG A 99 -10.70 49.17 -7.97
C ARG A 99 -10.49 49.47 -6.49
N ARG A 100 -10.66 48.46 -5.62
CA ARG A 100 -10.37 48.58 -4.17
C ARG A 100 -8.87 48.53 -3.89
N ARG A 101 -8.12 47.67 -4.61
CA ARG A 101 -6.65 47.55 -4.49
C ARG A 101 -5.89 48.75 -5.07
N GLU A 102 -6.43 49.44 -6.08
CA GLU A 102 -5.85 50.71 -6.57
C GLU A 102 -6.05 51.87 -5.58
N ARG A 103 -7.18 51.92 -4.87
CA ARG A 103 -7.41 52.91 -3.81
C ARG A 103 -6.51 52.71 -2.59
N GLU A 104 -6.09 51.49 -2.30
CA GLU A 104 -5.22 51.15 -1.16
C GLU A 104 -3.72 51.29 -1.49
N ARG A 105 -3.32 51.29 -2.77
CA ARG A 105 -1.92 51.49 -3.20
C ARG A 105 -1.49 52.96 -3.39
N GLY A 106 -2.40 53.91 -3.20
CA GLY A 106 -2.12 55.35 -3.37
C GLY A 106 -1.58 56.09 -2.14
N ASN A 107 -1.31 55.42 -1.01
CA ASN A 107 -0.97 56.14 0.23
C ASN A 107 0.20 55.52 1.00
N SER A 108 1.44 55.71 0.52
CA SER A 108 2.63 55.71 1.40
C SER A 108 3.82 56.49 0.81
N ARG A 109 4.26 57.53 1.55
CA ARG A 109 5.53 58.31 1.50
C ARG A 109 5.74 59.22 0.28
N VAL A 110 6.03 60.53 0.40
CA VAL A 110 7.12 61.21 1.15
C VAL A 110 6.74 62.67 1.50
N LYS A 111 7.16 63.17 2.68
CA LYS A 111 7.27 64.60 3.03
C LYS A 111 8.63 65.11 2.55
N GLU A 112 8.69 66.12 1.65
CA GLU A 112 9.39 67.39 1.89
C GLU A 112 9.24 68.40 0.73
N SER A 113 8.97 69.65 1.14
CA SER A 113 9.06 70.98 0.51
C SER A 113 9.08 71.18 -1.01
N SER A 114 8.06 71.86 -1.54
CA SER A 114 8.08 73.30 -1.91
C SER A 114 6.89 73.66 -2.84
N ALA A 115 6.21 74.78 -2.54
CA ALA A 115 5.09 75.35 -3.30
C ALA A 115 5.56 76.08 -4.60
N PRO A 116 4.73 76.62 -5.54
CA PRO A 116 3.30 76.97 -5.40
C PRO A 116 2.35 76.84 -6.64
N LYS A 117 1.03 76.95 -6.35
CA LYS A 117 -0.12 77.60 -7.06
C LYS A 117 -0.36 77.39 -8.59
N ARG A 118 -1.58 76.92 -8.92
CA ARG A 118 -2.62 77.57 -9.80
C ARG A 118 -3.78 76.58 -10.04
N ASP A 119 -5.00 76.88 -9.59
CA ASP A 119 -6.13 77.55 -10.27
C ASP A 119 -7.26 76.57 -10.70
N ARG A 120 -8.49 76.90 -10.25
CA ARG A 120 -9.82 76.86 -10.92
C ARG A 120 -10.23 75.61 -11.75
N GLU A 121 -11.48 75.11 -11.77
CA GLU A 121 -12.82 75.64 -11.52
C GLU A 121 -13.87 74.49 -11.67
N ARG A 122 -15.04 74.64 -11.02
CA ARG A 122 -16.42 74.28 -11.49
C ARG A 122 -16.91 72.81 -11.43
N ARG A 123 -17.91 72.52 -10.56
CA ARG A 123 -19.41 72.52 -10.75
C ARG A 123 -19.91 71.14 -11.27
N TYR A 124 -21.06 70.55 -10.90
CA TYR A 124 -22.34 71.00 -10.31
C TYR A 124 -23.15 69.75 -9.84
N ARG A 125 -24.00 69.92 -8.80
CA ARG A 125 -25.31 69.24 -8.50
C ARG A 125 -25.31 67.70 -8.29
N ARG A 126 -26.03 67.15 -7.29
CA ARG A 126 -27.46 67.35 -7.01
C ARG A 126 -27.86 66.77 -5.63
N GLU A 127 -28.67 67.52 -4.88
CA GLU A 127 -29.43 67.11 -3.69
C GLU A 127 -30.77 66.43 -4.06
N GLU A 128 -31.47 65.93 -3.03
CA GLU A 128 -32.86 65.41 -2.95
C GLU A 128 -33.08 63.95 -3.44
N SER A 129 -33.82 63.08 -2.77
CA SER A 129 -34.95 63.24 -1.82
C SER A 129 -35.19 61.94 -1.02
N ALA A 130 -35.68 62.08 0.22
CA ALA A 130 -36.23 61.01 1.04
C ALA A 130 -37.77 60.92 0.88
N SER A 131 -38.35 59.70 0.85
CA SER A 131 -39.60 59.31 1.56
C SER A 131 -40.05 57.89 1.17
N ALA A 132 -40.36 57.06 2.17
CA ALA A 132 -40.82 55.67 2.06
C ALA A 132 -42.30 55.53 2.47
N SER A 133 -42.99 54.51 1.95
CA SER A 133 -44.37 54.10 2.33
C SER A 133 -44.42 52.67 2.92
N PRO A 134 -45.34 52.36 3.85
CA PRO A 134 -45.37 51.12 4.64
C PRO A 134 -46.30 50.07 4.02
N ALA A 135 -45.80 49.30 3.06
CA ALA A 135 -46.53 48.16 2.46
C ALA A 135 -45.76 46.84 2.50
N ARG A 136 -44.53 46.85 3.03
CA ARG A 136 -43.59 45.72 2.94
C ARG A 136 -43.55 44.81 4.17
N GLU A 137 -44.15 45.23 5.28
CA GLU A 137 -44.08 44.50 6.55
C GLU A 137 -45.13 43.39 6.67
N ARG A 138 -46.37 43.62 6.21
CA ARG A 138 -47.43 42.60 6.25
C ARG A 138 -47.27 41.42 5.29
N ARG A 139 -46.37 41.51 4.30
CA ARG A 139 -46.08 40.42 3.36
C ARG A 139 -44.96 39.48 3.83
N ARG A 140 -44.18 39.88 4.84
CA ARG A 140 -43.08 39.05 5.36
C ARG A 140 -43.51 38.10 6.47
N GLU A 141 -44.54 38.41 7.26
CA GLU A 141 -45.02 37.49 8.30
C GLU A 141 -45.80 36.28 7.74
N VAL A 142 -46.55 36.47 6.65
CA VAL A 142 -47.35 35.39 6.03
C VAL A 142 -46.47 34.30 5.40
N ASP A 143 -45.28 34.64 4.88
CA ASP A 143 -44.38 33.67 4.26
C ASP A 143 -43.59 32.84 5.29
N VAL A 144 -43.31 33.39 6.49
CA VAL A 144 -42.53 32.69 7.52
C VAL A 144 -43.37 31.62 8.23
N ASP A 145 -44.66 31.91 8.49
CA ASP A 145 -45.57 30.94 9.10
C ASP A 145 -45.92 29.80 8.14
N ALA A 146 -46.10 30.10 6.85
CA ALA A 146 -46.30 29.08 5.82
C ALA A 146 -45.09 28.13 5.69
N GLU A 147 -43.87 28.67 5.77
CA GLU A 147 -42.65 27.85 5.71
C GLU A 147 -42.43 27.04 6.99
N ALA A 148 -42.77 27.59 8.16
CA ALA A 148 -42.73 26.89 9.44
C ALA A 148 -43.74 25.73 9.47
N GLU A 149 -44.94 25.93 8.93
CA GLU A 149 -45.98 24.91 8.84
C GLU A 149 -45.60 23.80 7.84
N ALA A 150 -45.01 24.16 6.70
CA ALA A 150 -44.46 23.20 5.74
C ALA A 150 -43.34 22.33 6.35
N ARG A 151 -42.45 22.93 7.18
CA ARG A 151 -41.40 22.20 7.90
C ARG A 151 -41.99 21.24 8.96
N ARG A 152 -43.02 21.67 9.70
CA ARG A 152 -43.74 20.81 10.66
C ARG A 152 -44.44 19.66 9.96
N ARG A 153 -45.03 19.88 8.77
CA ARG A 153 -45.67 18.85 7.95
C ARG A 153 -44.66 17.79 7.48
N ARG A 154 -43.51 18.22 6.93
CA ARG A 154 -42.43 17.30 6.51
C ARG A 154 -41.85 16.50 7.67
N ARG A 155 -41.79 17.07 8.88
CA ARG A 155 -41.33 16.35 10.08
C ARG A 155 -42.32 15.25 10.49
N ARG A 156 -43.62 15.56 10.50
CA ARG A 156 -44.69 14.59 10.79
C ARG A 156 -44.74 13.46 9.75
N GLU A 157 -44.44 13.76 8.49
CA GLU A 157 -44.38 12.76 7.41
C GLU A 157 -43.22 11.77 7.63
N ARG A 158 -42.03 12.27 7.97
CA ARG A 158 -40.86 11.42 8.27
C ARG A 158 -41.06 10.58 9.53
N GLU A 159 -41.76 11.10 10.54
CA GLU A 159 -42.09 10.33 11.75
C GLU A 159 -43.08 9.21 11.43
N ARG A 160 -44.11 9.47 10.61
CA ARG A 160 -45.06 8.45 10.13
C ARG A 160 -44.40 7.39 9.26
N GLU A 161 -43.42 7.77 8.45
CA GLU A 161 -42.66 6.84 7.61
C GLU A 161 -41.80 5.88 8.45
N ARG A 162 -41.10 6.42 9.47
CA ARG A 162 -40.34 5.61 10.44
C ARG A 162 -41.22 4.70 11.28
N GLU A 163 -42.44 5.11 11.58
CA GLU A 163 -43.40 4.30 12.32
C GLU A 163 -43.97 3.16 11.46
N ARG A 164 -44.21 3.41 10.16
CA ARG A 164 -44.56 2.36 9.19
C ARG A 164 -43.42 1.36 8.99
N GLU A 165 -42.18 1.83 9.00
CA GLU A 165 -40.99 0.98 8.87
C GLU A 165 -40.82 0.08 10.10
N ARG A 166 -40.97 0.64 11.31
CA ARG A 166 -40.99 -0.15 12.55
C ARG A 166 -42.14 -1.15 12.60
N GLN A 167 -43.33 -0.78 12.12
CA GLN A 167 -44.46 -1.71 12.08
C GLN A 167 -44.19 -2.87 11.10
N ARG A 168 -43.55 -2.61 9.96
CA ARG A 168 -43.14 -3.67 9.02
C ARG A 168 -42.10 -4.63 9.62
N GLU A 169 -41.18 -4.12 10.42
CA GLU A 169 -40.21 -4.95 11.15
C GLU A 169 -40.89 -5.82 12.22
N ILE A 170 -41.87 -5.27 12.94
CA ILE A 170 -42.66 -6.02 13.93
C ILE A 170 -43.53 -7.08 13.24
N ASP A 171 -44.17 -6.75 12.12
CA ASP A 171 -45.01 -7.68 11.37
C ASP A 171 -44.16 -8.80 10.70
N ALA A 172 -42.93 -8.49 10.28
CA ALA A 172 -41.97 -9.46 9.78
C ALA A 172 -41.45 -10.39 10.88
N ALA A 173 -41.31 -9.89 12.11
CA ALA A 173 -40.93 -10.68 13.29
C ALA A 173 -42.09 -11.55 13.83
N ALA A 174 -43.34 -11.18 13.56
CA ALA A 174 -44.54 -11.89 14.03
C ALA A 174 -45.08 -12.95 13.04
N ALA A 175 -44.48 -13.12 11.86
CA ALA A 175 -44.93 -14.08 10.86
C ALA A 175 -44.64 -15.54 11.30
N PRO A 176 -45.66 -16.41 11.46
CA PRO A 176 -45.44 -17.80 11.87
C PRO A 176 -44.81 -18.61 10.73
N ARG A 177 -43.60 -19.13 10.98
CA ARG A 177 -42.91 -20.08 10.09
C ARG A 177 -43.71 -21.38 10.00
N LYS A 178 -44.30 -21.65 8.83
CA LYS A 178 -44.85 -22.97 8.50
C LYS A 178 -43.72 -23.98 8.34
N HIS A 179 -43.71 -24.97 9.23
CA HIS A 179 -42.94 -26.20 9.08
C HIS A 179 -43.38 -26.99 7.84
N ARG A 180 -42.41 -27.58 7.13
CA ARG A 180 -42.59 -28.84 6.41
C ARG A 180 -41.33 -29.69 6.60
N SER A 181 -41.51 -30.78 7.34
CA SER A 181 -40.60 -31.93 7.53
C SER A 181 -40.39 -32.67 6.19
N THR A 182 -39.30 -33.42 5.95
CA THR A 182 -38.93 -34.69 6.62
C THR A 182 -37.45 -35.09 6.41
N GLU A 183 -36.83 -35.59 7.50
CA GLU A 183 -35.87 -36.72 7.70
C GLU A 183 -34.58 -36.84 6.83
N SER A 184 -33.37 -37.12 7.34
CA SER A 184 -32.95 -38.16 8.31
C SER A 184 -31.59 -37.91 9.01
N SER A 185 -31.48 -38.43 10.25
CA SER A 185 -30.32 -39.01 10.98
C SER A 185 -28.99 -38.24 11.17
N SER A 186 -28.63 -37.86 12.41
CA SER A 186 -27.88 -38.70 13.36
C SER A 186 -27.23 -37.91 14.54
N SER A 187 -27.26 -38.53 15.73
CA SER A 187 -26.27 -38.48 16.83
C SER A 187 -26.16 -37.26 17.79
N ALA A 188 -26.90 -37.39 18.90
CA ALA A 188 -26.54 -37.20 20.32
C ALA A 188 -25.44 -36.21 20.79
N ALA A 189 -25.84 -35.23 21.63
CA ALA A 189 -25.07 -34.71 22.75
C ALA A 189 -25.99 -34.21 23.89
N HIS A 190 -25.63 -34.51 25.14
CA HIS A 190 -26.40 -34.25 26.37
C HIS A 190 -26.62 -32.75 26.67
N LEU A 191 -27.83 -32.38 27.11
CA LEU A 191 -28.25 -31.02 27.49
C LEU A 191 -28.07 -30.73 28.99
N LEU A 192 -27.54 -29.55 29.33
CA LEU A 192 -27.71 -28.90 30.65
C LEU A 192 -29.14 -28.33 30.77
N SER A 193 -29.75 -28.43 31.96
CA SER A 193 -31.16 -28.06 32.16
C SER A 193 -31.43 -26.55 32.03
N VAL A 194 -32.57 -26.22 31.43
CA VAL A 194 -33.09 -24.87 31.15
C VAL A 194 -33.06 -23.91 32.36
N ASP A 195 -33.18 -24.44 33.58
CA ASP A 195 -33.16 -23.65 34.83
C ASP A 195 -31.78 -23.04 35.14
N ALA A 196 -30.69 -23.68 34.70
CA ALA A 196 -29.32 -23.17 34.88
C ALA A 196 -29.01 -22.00 33.93
N MET A 197 -29.57 -22.02 32.71
CA MET A 197 -29.42 -20.90 31.76
C MET A 197 -30.21 -19.67 32.18
N ALA A 198 -31.39 -19.86 32.80
CA ALA A 198 -32.20 -18.74 33.29
C ALA A 198 -31.52 -17.97 34.44
N ARG A 199 -30.81 -18.67 35.34
CA ARG A 199 -30.06 -18.03 36.43
C ARG A 199 -28.80 -17.29 35.95
N LEU A 200 -28.08 -17.85 34.98
CA LEU A 200 -26.92 -17.22 34.36
C LEU A 200 -27.31 -15.94 33.59
N ALA A 201 -28.43 -15.96 32.87
CA ALA A 201 -28.95 -14.78 32.18
C ALA A 201 -29.33 -13.65 33.15
N ALA A 202 -29.88 -13.99 34.32
CA ALA A 202 -30.28 -13.00 35.34
C ALA A 202 -29.07 -12.30 36.01
N GLU A 203 -27.96 -12.99 36.19
CA GLU A 203 -26.73 -12.40 36.74
C GLU A 203 -26.01 -11.50 35.73
N HIS A 204 -26.00 -11.87 34.45
CA HIS A 204 -25.43 -11.04 33.38
C HIS A 204 -26.17 -9.70 33.20
N GLU A 205 -27.50 -9.68 33.34
CA GLU A 205 -28.27 -8.43 33.25
C GLU A 205 -27.98 -7.43 34.39
N TYR A 206 -27.52 -7.89 35.55
CA TYR A 206 -27.16 -7.00 36.66
C TYR A 206 -25.78 -6.36 36.43
N ALA A 207 -24.82 -7.14 35.93
CA ALA A 207 -23.49 -6.66 35.56
C ALA A 207 -23.54 -5.63 34.42
N ASP A 208 -24.36 -5.88 33.40
CA ASP A 208 -24.54 -4.97 32.25
C ASP A 208 -25.14 -3.62 32.65
N ARG A 209 -26.08 -3.60 33.62
CA ARG A 209 -26.65 -2.36 34.16
C ARG A 209 -25.63 -1.50 34.91
N MET A 210 -24.70 -2.13 35.64
CA MET A 210 -23.61 -1.44 36.34
C MET A 210 -22.55 -0.89 35.37
N GLU A 211 -22.33 -1.56 34.24
CA GLU A 211 -21.39 -1.14 33.22
C GLU A 211 -21.94 0.04 32.37
N GLN A 212 -23.26 0.02 32.09
CA GLN A 212 -23.95 1.12 31.40
C GLN A 212 -24.04 2.41 32.24
N THR A 213 -24.18 2.31 33.56
CA THR A 213 -24.19 3.48 34.47
C THR A 213 -22.82 4.14 34.54
N ARG A 214 -21.74 3.36 34.64
CA ARG A 214 -20.35 3.87 34.57
C ARG A 214 -20.04 4.51 33.21
N GLY A 215 -20.51 3.93 32.10
CA GLY A 215 -20.36 4.51 30.77
C GLY A 215 -21.11 5.84 30.57
N ARG A 216 -22.25 6.03 31.25
CA ARG A 216 -23.00 7.31 31.24
C ARG A 216 -22.29 8.41 32.02
N ASP A 217 -21.62 8.08 33.12
CA ASP A 217 -20.87 9.06 33.91
C ASP A 217 -19.57 9.50 33.22
N ASP A 218 -18.88 8.58 32.53
CA ASP A 218 -17.69 8.91 31.74
C ASP A 218 -18.04 9.76 30.51
N THR A 219 -19.12 9.45 29.81
CA THR A 219 -19.60 10.30 28.69
C THR A 219 -20.12 11.66 29.15
N ARG A 220 -20.63 11.78 30.38
CA ARG A 220 -21.01 13.06 30.99
C ARG A 220 -19.77 13.91 31.30
N ARG A 221 -18.71 13.33 31.89
CA ARG A 221 -17.42 13.99 32.14
C ARG A 221 -16.73 14.42 30.84
N GLU A 222 -16.78 13.59 29.81
CA GLU A 222 -16.20 13.90 28.50
C GLU A 222 -16.95 15.04 27.79
N ARG A 223 -18.28 15.11 27.94
CA ARG A 223 -19.10 16.24 27.46
C ARG A 223 -18.84 17.53 28.22
N GLU A 224 -18.59 17.49 29.53
CA GLU A 224 -18.20 18.66 30.33
C GLU A 224 -16.81 19.17 29.95
N ASN A 225 -15.83 18.28 29.78
CA ASN A 225 -14.49 18.63 29.29
C ASN A 225 -14.54 19.20 27.86
N ARG A 226 -15.40 18.66 27.00
CA ARG A 226 -15.60 19.18 25.64
C ARG A 226 -16.30 20.54 25.64
N ARG A 227 -17.22 20.79 26.58
CA ARG A 227 -17.86 22.11 26.79
C ARG A 227 -16.87 23.14 27.33
N GLN A 228 -15.98 22.76 28.25
CA GLN A 228 -14.91 23.64 28.74
C GLN A 228 -13.89 23.97 27.63
N ARG A 229 -13.49 22.98 26.82
CA ARG A 229 -12.63 23.21 25.63
C ARG A 229 -13.32 24.06 24.55
N LYS A 230 -14.64 23.90 24.37
CA LYS A 230 -15.41 24.74 23.44
C LYS A 230 -15.59 26.17 23.96
N ARG A 231 -15.74 26.37 25.27
CA ARG A 231 -15.78 27.71 25.89
C ARG A 231 -14.43 28.41 25.73
N ALA A 232 -13.32 27.70 25.95
CA ALA A 232 -11.97 28.20 25.73
C ALA A 232 -11.64 28.48 24.25
N ALA A 233 -12.34 27.83 23.31
CA ALA A 233 -12.17 28.01 21.87
C ALA A 233 -13.23 28.95 21.22
N LEU A 234 -14.17 29.49 22.00
CA LEU A 234 -15.17 30.47 21.56
C LEU A 234 -14.89 31.87 22.12
N ASP A 235 -13.94 32.01 23.04
CA ASP A 235 -13.38 33.31 23.48
C ASP A 235 -12.27 33.82 22.53
N ASP A 236 -11.90 33.03 21.52
CA ASP A 236 -10.92 33.39 20.50
C ASP A 236 -11.53 33.12 19.12
N TYR A 237 -11.71 34.18 18.34
CA TYR A 237 -12.33 34.25 17.00
C TYR A 237 -13.87 34.29 16.89
N ASP A 238 -14.35 35.50 16.61
CA ASP A 238 -15.69 35.82 16.12
C ASP A 238 -15.67 35.94 14.57
N GLY A 239 -16.67 35.35 13.91
CA GLY A 239 -17.06 35.64 12.53
C GLY A 239 -16.47 34.78 11.39
N ALA A 240 -17.27 33.85 10.85
CA ALA A 240 -17.63 33.78 9.41
C ALA A 240 -18.51 32.56 9.07
N ASP A 241 -19.51 32.81 8.22
CA ASP A 241 -20.61 31.95 7.80
C ASP A 241 -20.24 30.69 6.97
N VAL A 242 -20.98 29.60 7.21
CA VAL A 242 -20.90 28.34 6.46
C VAL A 242 -22.06 28.25 5.47
N ALA A 243 -21.75 28.14 4.17
CA ALA A 243 -22.71 27.84 3.11
C ALA A 243 -23.08 26.34 3.06
N PRO A 244 -24.34 25.95 2.81
CA PRO A 244 -24.77 24.56 2.87
C PRO A 244 -24.79 23.85 1.49
N GLY A 245 -24.40 22.58 1.51
CA GLY A 245 -25.08 21.53 0.74
C GLY A 245 -24.34 20.97 -0.48
N ARG A 246 -23.88 19.72 -0.37
CA ARG A 246 -23.86 18.76 -1.47
C ARG A 246 -23.96 17.31 -0.99
N SER A 247 -24.42 16.48 -1.92
CA SER A 247 -25.11 15.20 -1.77
C SER A 247 -24.30 14.10 -1.07
N ARG A 248 -25.00 13.32 -0.21
CA ARG A 248 -24.54 12.03 0.29
C ARG A 248 -24.36 11.07 -0.89
N HIS A 249 -23.13 10.87 -1.33
CA HIS A 249 -22.79 9.65 -2.06
C HIS A 249 -22.90 8.47 -1.09
N LYS A 250 -23.62 7.43 -1.50
CA LYS A 250 -23.57 6.12 -0.83
C LYS A 250 -22.13 5.64 -0.96
N ALA A 251 -21.39 5.66 0.15
CA ALA A 251 -20.11 4.99 0.24
C ALA A 251 -20.37 3.48 0.16
N GLY A 252 -20.10 2.89 -1.00
CA GLY A 252 -19.80 1.46 -1.08
C GLY A 252 -18.47 1.21 -0.38
N ALA A 253 -18.40 0.14 0.41
CA ALA A 253 -17.18 -0.26 1.09
C ALA A 253 -16.18 -0.87 0.07
N ARG A 254 -15.10 -0.13 -0.17
CA ARG A 254 -13.70 -0.53 -0.42
C ARG A 254 -13.35 -1.45 -1.63
N VAL A 255 -12.56 -0.89 -2.54
CA VAL A 255 -11.55 -1.58 -3.36
C VAL A 255 -10.20 -1.00 -2.93
N VAL A 256 -9.41 -1.79 -2.19
CA VAL A 256 -8.00 -1.50 -1.87
C VAL A 256 -7.32 -2.85 -1.90
N SER A 257 -6.45 -3.06 -2.88
CA SER A 257 -5.50 -4.16 -2.85
C SER A 257 -4.47 -3.86 -1.74
N GLY A 258 -4.11 -4.86 -0.94
CA GLY A 258 -3.14 -4.70 0.15
C GLY A 258 -3.44 -5.63 1.32
N ALA A 259 -2.50 -6.53 1.61
CA ALA A 259 -2.66 -7.60 2.59
C ALA A 259 -2.96 -7.10 4.02
N TYR A 260 -2.54 -5.87 4.35
CA TYR A 260 -2.52 -5.40 5.74
C TYR A 260 -3.87 -5.03 6.35
N LEU A 261 -4.85 -4.64 5.56
CA LEU A 261 -6.14 -4.15 6.09
C LEU A 261 -7.09 -5.28 6.53
N GLU A 262 -6.75 -6.54 6.26
CA GLU A 262 -7.49 -7.74 6.72
C GLU A 262 -6.60 -8.67 7.60
N GLU A 263 -5.31 -8.36 7.76
CA GLU A 263 -4.38 -9.07 8.63
C GLU A 263 -4.62 -8.69 10.10
N GLY A 264 -5.60 -9.36 10.71
CA GLY A 264 -5.70 -9.45 12.17
C GLY A 264 -4.37 -9.93 12.75
N HIS A 265 -3.68 -9.03 13.45
CA HIS A 265 -2.34 -9.27 13.97
C HIS A 265 -2.26 -10.39 15.01
N SER A 266 -1.16 -11.14 14.96
CA SER A 266 -0.64 -11.95 16.06
C SER A 266 -0.01 -11.08 17.17
N SER A 267 0.08 -11.70 18.35
CA SER A 267 0.42 -11.16 19.66
C SER A 267 1.79 -10.49 19.77
N ASP A 268 1.83 -9.16 19.76
CA ASP A 268 2.58 -8.34 20.74
C ASP A 268 2.29 -6.85 20.52
N ALA A 269 1.12 -6.41 20.97
CA ALA A 269 0.80 -5.00 21.28
C ALA A 269 -0.55 -4.97 22.00
N ARG A 270 -0.56 -4.61 23.30
CA ARG A 270 -1.82 -4.40 24.04
C ARG A 270 -2.52 -3.14 23.51
N VAL A 271 -3.56 -3.35 22.70
CA VAL A 271 -4.61 -2.35 22.45
C VAL A 271 -5.92 -2.90 23.00
N ARG A 272 -6.56 -2.11 23.87
CA ARG A 272 -7.82 -2.42 24.55
C ARG A 272 -8.93 -2.77 23.55
N ARG A 273 -9.44 -4.01 23.61
CA ARG A 273 -10.84 -4.33 23.28
C ARG A 273 -11.53 -4.86 24.55
N ARG A 274 -12.72 -4.32 24.82
CA ARG A 274 -13.73 -4.77 25.79
C ARG A 274 -14.86 -5.33 24.92
N GLY A 275 -15.43 -6.53 25.02
CA GLY A 275 -15.36 -7.75 25.87
C GLY A 275 -16.59 -8.62 25.42
N GLY A 276 -16.74 -9.93 25.62
CA GLY A 276 -16.03 -11.03 26.32
C GLY A 276 -16.62 -12.38 25.82
N GLY A 277 -16.25 -13.58 26.25
CA GLY A 277 -15.35 -14.06 27.31
C GLY A 277 -16.04 -15.11 28.19
N GLY A 278 -15.47 -16.33 28.29
CA GLY A 278 -15.64 -17.27 29.42
C GLY A 278 -15.30 -18.74 29.11
N PRO A 279 -14.84 -19.58 30.07
CA PRO A 279 -14.47 -19.30 31.48
C PRO A 279 -12.99 -19.62 31.83
N ALA A 280 -12.59 -19.19 33.03
CA ALA A 280 -11.25 -19.33 33.63
C ALA A 280 -11.10 -20.60 34.49
N MET A 281 -9.86 -21.08 34.64
CA MET A 281 -9.44 -21.90 35.78
C MET A 281 -8.14 -21.30 36.35
N GLU A 282 -8.21 -20.94 37.62
CA GLU A 282 -7.10 -20.47 38.46
C GLU A 282 -6.13 -21.62 38.76
N GLU A 283 -4.83 -21.32 38.86
CA GLU A 283 -4.00 -21.82 39.96
C GLU A 283 -2.67 -21.05 40.09
N HIS A 284 -2.52 -20.40 41.26
CA HIS A 284 -1.30 -20.11 42.02
C HIS A 284 -0.03 -19.55 41.35
N TRP A 285 0.20 -18.24 41.56
CA TRP A 285 1.54 -17.65 41.63
C TRP A 285 1.89 -17.37 43.10
N LYS A 286 3.07 -17.84 43.54
CA LYS A 286 3.76 -17.34 44.72
C LYS A 286 4.83 -16.35 44.24
N ASP A 287 4.87 -15.21 44.91
CA ASP A 287 5.92 -14.20 44.84
C ASP A 287 7.30 -14.79 45.14
N GLU A 288 8.34 -14.28 44.47
CA GLU A 288 9.43 -13.55 45.14
C GLU A 288 10.41 -12.95 44.11
N ASP A 289 10.65 -11.64 44.28
CA ASP A 289 11.73 -10.86 43.67
C ASP A 289 13.10 -11.28 44.23
N SER A 290 14.15 -11.35 43.39
CA SER A 290 15.48 -10.77 43.68
C SER A 290 16.50 -11.08 42.57
N TRP A 291 17.40 -10.12 42.39
CA TRP A 291 18.47 -9.93 41.42
C TRP A 291 19.59 -10.99 41.36
N GLU A 292 20.37 -10.87 40.27
CA GLU A 292 21.81 -11.17 40.09
C GLU A 292 22.28 -12.55 39.57
N GLY A 293 22.88 -12.53 38.38
CA GLY A 293 24.21 -13.14 38.14
C GLY A 293 24.32 -14.58 37.59
N SER A 294 25.10 -14.68 36.50
CA SER A 294 25.96 -15.82 36.10
C SER A 294 25.39 -16.96 35.22
N LEU A 295 25.84 -16.92 33.96
CA LEU A 295 26.54 -17.98 33.20
C LEU A 295 26.30 -19.45 33.64
N GLU A 296 25.60 -20.24 32.82
CA GLU A 296 26.12 -21.51 32.25
C GLU A 296 25.07 -22.26 31.42
N SER A 297 25.54 -22.76 30.27
CA SER A 297 24.80 -23.40 29.20
C SER A 297 24.50 -24.88 29.48
N ARG A 298 23.27 -25.35 29.26
CA ARG A 298 22.96 -26.78 29.03
C ARG A 298 21.84 -26.97 27.98
N PRO A 299 21.99 -27.86 26.98
CA PRO A 299 20.97 -28.11 25.95
C PRO A 299 19.97 -29.21 26.37
N PRO A 300 18.78 -29.31 25.74
CA PRO A 300 17.71 -30.19 26.17
C PRO A 300 17.90 -31.64 25.69
N ALA A 301 17.65 -32.61 26.59
CA ALA A 301 17.77 -34.03 26.32
C ALA A 301 16.54 -34.60 25.55
N TRP A 302 16.79 -35.26 24.42
CA TRP A 302 15.76 -35.94 23.62
C TRP A 302 15.32 -37.27 24.26
N LYS A 303 14.00 -37.44 24.43
CA LYS A 303 13.29 -38.57 25.07
C LYS A 303 13.32 -39.91 24.28
N PHE A 304 14.28 -40.16 23.40
CA PHE A 304 14.29 -41.40 22.59
C PHE A 304 15.01 -42.58 23.28
N TRP A 305 15.78 -42.33 24.34
CA TRP A 305 16.70 -43.33 24.90
C TRP A 305 16.27 -43.94 26.25
N SER A 306 15.09 -43.62 26.80
CA SER A 306 14.77 -43.94 28.21
C SER A 306 14.74 -45.43 28.55
N ASN A 307 14.59 -46.32 27.56
CA ASN A 307 14.34 -47.75 27.81
C ASN A 307 15.51 -48.69 27.42
N TRP A 308 16.72 -48.15 27.20
CA TRP A 308 17.90 -48.96 26.89
C TRP A 308 18.85 -49.13 28.08
N SER A 309 19.20 -50.39 28.38
CA SER A 309 20.19 -50.71 29.41
C SER A 309 21.57 -50.14 29.05
N ARG A 310 22.36 -49.75 30.06
CA ARG A 310 23.69 -49.12 29.86
C ARG A 310 24.61 -49.95 28.95
N LYS A 311 24.50 -51.28 28.98
CA LYS A 311 25.28 -52.19 28.12
C LYS A 311 24.90 -52.08 26.64
N LYS A 312 23.61 -51.87 26.30
CA LYS A 312 23.16 -51.68 24.91
C LYS A 312 23.60 -50.34 24.32
N ARG A 313 23.61 -49.27 25.14
CA ARG A 313 24.09 -47.94 24.71
C ARG A 313 25.59 -47.93 24.36
N ILE A 314 26.40 -48.67 25.12
CA ILE A 314 27.84 -48.81 24.86
C ILE A 314 28.08 -49.60 23.57
N TRP A 315 27.37 -50.72 23.37
CA TRP A 315 27.51 -51.52 22.15
C TRP A 315 27.12 -50.77 20.88
N VAL A 316 26.06 -49.97 20.91
CA VAL A 316 25.64 -49.16 19.75
C VAL A 316 26.56 -47.95 19.53
N GLY A 317 27.09 -47.35 20.59
CA GLY A 317 28.14 -46.35 20.48
C GLY A 317 29.41 -46.90 19.84
N CYS A 318 29.86 -48.10 20.24
CA CYS A 318 31.00 -48.78 19.62
C CYS A 318 30.73 -49.14 18.16
N LEU A 319 29.52 -49.61 17.83
CA LEU A 319 29.15 -49.94 16.45
C LEU A 319 29.15 -48.71 15.54
N LEU A 320 28.59 -47.58 16.01
CA LEU A 320 28.60 -46.31 15.28
C LEU A 320 30.01 -45.76 15.11
N ALA A 321 30.88 -45.89 16.13
CA ALA A 321 32.27 -45.48 16.03
C ALA A 321 33.05 -46.31 15.00
N VAL A 322 32.81 -47.63 14.93
CA VAL A 322 33.42 -48.52 13.93
C VAL A 322 32.93 -48.19 12.51
N ILE A 323 31.63 -47.92 12.33
CA ILE A 323 31.06 -47.51 11.03
C ILE A 323 31.66 -46.17 10.57
N LEU A 324 31.83 -45.21 11.48
CA LEU A 324 32.43 -43.92 11.18
C LEU A 324 33.93 -44.05 10.83
N LEU A 325 34.65 -44.95 11.51
CA LEU A 325 36.04 -45.28 11.20
C LEU A 325 36.17 -45.93 9.83
N LEU A 326 35.28 -46.87 9.47
CA LEU A 326 35.26 -47.51 8.16
C LEU A 326 34.90 -46.51 7.04
N ALA A 327 33.97 -45.58 7.30
CA ALA A 327 33.60 -44.53 6.35
C ALA A 327 34.73 -43.51 6.08
N ILE A 328 35.69 -43.37 7.01
CA ILE A 328 36.89 -42.53 6.83
C ILE A 328 38.04 -43.32 6.18
N ILE A 329 38.21 -44.59 6.53
CA ILE A 329 39.32 -45.42 6.03
C ILE A 329 39.12 -45.80 4.55
N ILE A 330 37.89 -46.07 4.10
CA ILE A 330 37.62 -46.51 2.72
C ILE A 330 37.97 -45.42 1.67
N PRO A 331 37.61 -44.13 1.86
CA PRO A 331 38.06 -43.06 0.95
C PRO A 331 39.58 -42.84 0.98
N VAL A 332 40.21 -42.93 2.15
CA VAL A 332 41.67 -42.69 2.31
C VAL A 332 42.49 -43.83 1.68
N ALA A 333 42.02 -45.08 1.75
CA ALA A 333 42.68 -46.22 1.09
C ALA A 333 42.55 -46.18 -0.45
N LEU A 334 41.47 -45.59 -0.99
CA LEU A 334 41.30 -45.42 -2.44
C LEU A 334 42.13 -44.26 -3.01
N VAL A 335 42.40 -43.22 -2.21
CA VAL A 335 43.20 -42.04 -2.64
C VAL A 335 44.71 -42.29 -2.59
N VAL A 336 45.19 -43.30 -1.86
CA VAL A 336 46.64 -43.58 -1.70
C VAL A 336 47.18 -44.67 -2.64
N SER A 337 46.32 -45.37 -3.41
CA SER A 337 46.75 -46.54 -4.20
C SER A 337 47.09 -46.28 -5.69
N LYS A 338 47.36 -45.04 -6.12
CA LYS A 338 47.93 -44.79 -7.45
C LYS A 338 48.98 -43.67 -7.44
N LYS A 339 50.24 -44.05 -7.18
CA LYS A 339 51.42 -43.32 -7.67
C LYS A 339 52.50 -44.31 -8.11
N LYS A 340 52.72 -44.44 -9.42
CA LYS A 340 54.02 -44.68 -10.08
C LYS A 340 53.85 -44.63 -11.62
N GLY A 341 54.64 -43.79 -12.29
CA GLY A 341 55.02 -43.96 -13.71
C GLY A 341 54.76 -42.80 -14.68
N SER A 342 55.76 -41.92 -14.81
CA SER A 342 56.32 -41.24 -16.02
C SER A 342 55.44 -40.70 -17.17
N ASP A 343 55.65 -39.40 -17.44
CA ASP A 343 55.81 -38.70 -18.73
C ASP A 343 54.97 -39.08 -19.97
N SER A 344 54.05 -38.19 -20.37
CA SER A 344 54.08 -37.44 -21.66
C SER A 344 52.70 -36.89 -22.10
N LYS A 345 52.69 -35.60 -22.51
CA LYS A 345 51.65 -34.81 -23.23
C LYS A 345 50.29 -34.53 -22.55
N PRO A 346 49.80 -33.28 -22.54
CA PRO A 346 48.41 -33.00 -22.19
C PRO A 346 47.53 -33.06 -23.44
N SER A 347 46.58 -33.99 -23.44
CA SER A 347 45.32 -33.90 -24.18
C SER A 347 44.18 -33.97 -23.16
N SER A 348 43.26 -33.02 -23.27
CA SER A 348 41.91 -32.94 -22.68
C SER A 348 41.30 -34.29 -22.24
N SER A 349 40.60 -34.43 -21.12
CA SER A 349 39.41 -33.66 -20.73
C SER A 349 38.99 -34.01 -19.30
N ASP A 350 38.64 -33.00 -18.50
CA ASP A 350 37.55 -33.11 -17.52
C ASP A 350 36.83 -31.76 -17.50
N SER A 351 35.61 -31.78 -18.02
CA SER A 351 34.70 -30.67 -18.18
C SER A 351 33.55 -30.83 -17.20
N ASP A 352 33.40 -29.88 -16.29
CA ASP A 352 32.15 -29.16 -16.04
C ASP A 352 32.38 -28.06 -14.99
N ASP A 353 33.04 -26.99 -15.41
CA ASP A 353 32.84 -25.66 -14.83
C ASP A 353 32.73 -24.69 -16.01
N SER A 354 31.54 -24.64 -16.59
CA SER A 354 31.22 -23.72 -17.68
C SER A 354 31.14 -22.29 -17.13
N SER A 355 32.30 -21.63 -17.04
CA SER A 355 32.35 -20.17 -16.96
C SER A 355 31.54 -19.59 -18.13
N PRO A 356 30.48 -18.80 -17.89
CA PRO A 356 29.67 -18.26 -18.96
C PRO A 356 30.45 -17.15 -19.68
N THR A 357 30.70 -17.36 -20.98
CA THR A 357 31.04 -16.35 -22.01
C THR A 357 31.80 -15.11 -21.50
N SER A 358 33.08 -15.28 -21.15
CA SER A 358 33.92 -14.15 -20.76
C SER A 358 34.57 -13.48 -21.98
N ASN A 359 34.50 -12.16 -22.09
CA ASN A 359 35.30 -11.34 -23.01
C ASN A 359 36.61 -10.84 -22.36
N LEU A 360 37.08 -11.52 -21.31
CA LEU A 360 38.27 -11.16 -20.54
C LEU A 360 39.57 -11.19 -21.38
N ASP A 361 39.62 -12.00 -22.46
CA ASP A 361 40.76 -12.04 -23.38
C ASP A 361 41.03 -10.69 -24.07
N SER A 362 40.07 -9.77 -24.05
CA SER A 362 40.22 -8.42 -24.60
C SER A 362 41.04 -7.46 -23.71
N ILE A 363 41.34 -7.84 -22.47
CA ILE A 363 42.09 -7.00 -21.51
C ILE A 363 43.17 -7.80 -20.77
N SER A 364 44.28 -7.14 -20.42
CA SER A 364 45.31 -7.72 -19.56
C SER A 364 44.96 -7.55 -18.07
N ARG A 365 45.28 -8.54 -17.23
CA ARG A 365 45.20 -8.40 -15.75
C ARG A 365 46.05 -7.25 -15.21
N ASP A 366 47.09 -6.85 -15.94
CA ASP A 366 47.95 -5.73 -15.55
C ASP A 366 47.35 -4.36 -15.89
N SER A 367 46.29 -4.32 -16.69
CA SER A 367 45.52 -3.09 -16.94
C SER A 367 44.69 -2.66 -15.73
N ILE A 368 44.48 -3.55 -14.76
CA ILE A 368 43.74 -3.25 -13.52
C ILE A 368 44.73 -2.74 -12.46
N PRO A 369 44.56 -1.52 -11.92
CA PRO A 369 45.41 -1.00 -10.86
C PRO A 369 45.38 -1.88 -9.60
N SER A 370 46.50 -1.93 -8.87
CA SER A 370 46.64 -2.77 -7.66
C SER A 370 45.56 -2.53 -6.60
N TYR A 371 45.11 -1.28 -6.42
CA TYR A 371 44.05 -0.94 -5.47
C TYR A 371 42.65 -1.42 -5.91
N ALA A 372 42.46 -1.69 -7.21
CA ALA A 372 41.18 -2.14 -7.76
C ALA A 372 41.10 -3.67 -7.86
N LYS A 373 42.24 -4.37 -7.93
CA LYS A 373 42.29 -5.83 -7.99
C LYS A 373 41.55 -6.46 -6.80
N GLY A 374 40.67 -7.41 -7.07
CA GLY A 374 39.86 -8.07 -6.04
C GLY A 374 38.64 -7.28 -5.55
N THR A 375 38.41 -6.07 -6.07
CA THR A 375 37.27 -5.23 -5.68
C THR A 375 36.12 -5.36 -6.68
N VAL A 376 34.98 -4.71 -6.39
CA VAL A 376 33.86 -4.63 -7.34
C VAL A 376 34.21 -3.98 -8.68
N LEU A 377 35.35 -3.29 -8.80
CA LEU A 377 35.84 -2.68 -10.04
C LEU A 377 36.69 -3.62 -10.91
N ASP A 378 37.06 -4.80 -10.40
CA ASP A 378 37.92 -5.76 -11.10
C ASP A 378 37.07 -6.75 -11.93
N PRO A 379 37.10 -6.67 -13.28
CA PRO A 379 36.32 -7.58 -14.11
C PRO A 379 36.72 -9.05 -13.96
N PHE A 380 37.94 -9.34 -13.51
CA PHE A 380 38.41 -10.71 -13.30
C PHE A 380 37.79 -11.38 -12.07
N THR A 381 37.04 -10.64 -11.25
CA THR A 381 36.27 -11.20 -10.12
C THR A 381 34.77 -11.27 -10.40
N TRP A 382 34.29 -10.72 -11.52
CA TRP A 382 32.87 -10.74 -11.85
C TRP A 382 32.44 -12.13 -12.30
N TYR A 383 31.21 -12.52 -11.96
CA TYR A 383 30.66 -13.82 -12.36
C TYR A 383 30.56 -13.97 -13.89
N GLU A 384 30.19 -12.90 -14.59
CA GLU A 384 30.06 -12.84 -16.04
C GLU A 384 30.46 -11.46 -16.54
N THR A 385 31.14 -11.38 -17.68
CA THR A 385 31.58 -10.11 -18.29
C THR A 385 30.89 -9.77 -19.61
N LYS A 386 30.03 -10.65 -20.13
CA LYS A 386 29.25 -10.41 -21.35
C LYS A 386 28.35 -9.18 -21.19
N GLY A 387 28.37 -8.33 -22.21
CA GLY A 387 27.60 -7.08 -22.25
C GLY A 387 28.20 -5.94 -21.42
N PHE A 388 29.41 -6.09 -20.89
CA PHE A 388 30.12 -5.04 -20.18
C PHE A 388 31.33 -4.51 -20.97
N ASN A 389 31.59 -3.20 -20.83
CA ASN A 389 32.85 -2.60 -21.21
C ASN A 389 33.89 -2.84 -20.12
N LEU A 390 34.97 -3.56 -20.45
CA LEU A 390 35.99 -3.96 -19.49
C LEU A 390 37.16 -2.98 -19.37
N THR A 391 37.12 -1.85 -20.09
CA THR A 391 38.13 -0.80 -19.97
C THR A 391 38.09 -0.22 -18.57
N PHE A 392 39.19 -0.36 -17.82
CA PHE A 392 39.24 0.10 -16.45
C PHE A 392 38.98 1.61 -16.35
N THR A 393 38.09 1.97 -15.42
CA THR A 393 37.88 3.34 -14.98
C THR A 393 37.48 3.35 -13.51
N ASN A 394 38.00 4.32 -12.76
CA ASN A 394 37.59 4.62 -11.39
C ASN A 394 36.64 5.83 -11.32
N ALA A 395 36.18 6.31 -12.47
CA ALA A 395 35.28 7.45 -12.53
C ALA A 395 33.96 7.12 -11.82
N THR A 396 33.40 8.14 -11.17
CA THR A 396 32.10 8.05 -10.52
C THR A 396 31.26 9.27 -10.86
N VAL A 397 29.94 9.09 -10.85
CA VAL A 397 28.97 10.19 -10.91
C VAL A 397 28.03 10.04 -9.72
N GLY A 398 27.91 11.08 -8.91
CA GLY A 398 27.17 10.98 -7.64
C GLY A 398 27.74 9.92 -6.69
N GLY A 399 29.04 9.61 -6.77
CA GLY A 399 29.67 8.55 -5.96
C GLY A 399 29.45 7.13 -6.46
N LEU A 400 28.72 6.95 -7.57
CA LEU A 400 28.43 5.64 -8.16
C LEU A 400 29.32 5.36 -9.37
N SER A 401 29.84 4.13 -9.43
CA SER A 401 30.79 3.71 -10.46
C SER A 401 30.15 3.68 -11.85
N VAL A 402 30.91 4.11 -12.86
CA VAL A 402 30.57 3.95 -14.28
C VAL A 402 31.28 2.74 -14.92
N MET A 403 32.01 1.96 -14.13
CA MET A 403 32.72 0.76 -14.60
C MET A 403 31.73 -0.25 -15.21
N GLY A 404 32.10 -0.85 -16.34
CA GLY A 404 31.24 -1.79 -17.07
C GLY A 404 30.38 -1.14 -18.17
N ILE A 405 30.34 0.18 -18.27
CA ILE A 405 29.45 0.90 -19.19
C ILE A 405 30.20 1.50 -20.39
N ASP A 406 29.64 1.43 -21.58
CA ASP A 406 30.14 2.17 -22.75
C ASP A 406 29.85 3.67 -22.65
N SER A 407 30.84 4.49 -23.02
CA SER A 407 30.71 5.96 -23.05
C SER A 407 29.92 6.47 -24.24
N LYS A 408 29.79 5.67 -25.31
CA LYS A 408 28.96 5.94 -26.48
C LYS A 408 27.67 5.14 -26.36
N TRP A 409 26.56 5.71 -26.80
CA TRP A 409 25.25 5.05 -26.81
C TRP A 409 24.46 5.43 -28.07
N ASP A 410 23.46 4.61 -28.40
CA ASP A 410 22.53 4.85 -29.50
C ASP A 410 21.09 4.66 -29.03
N ASP A 411 20.27 5.69 -29.21
CA ASP A 411 18.85 5.72 -28.85
C ASP A 411 17.94 5.60 -30.11
N SER A 412 18.47 5.15 -31.24
CA SER A 412 17.71 5.02 -32.50
C SER A 412 16.75 3.82 -32.53
N ALA A 413 16.92 2.86 -31.61
CA ALA A 413 16.10 1.66 -31.53
C ALA A 413 14.66 1.95 -31.12
N ARG A 414 13.73 1.13 -31.61
CA ARG A 414 12.32 1.06 -31.21
C ARG A 414 11.94 -0.39 -30.92
N PRO A 415 11.01 -0.66 -29.99
CA PRO A 415 10.65 -2.03 -29.63
C PRO A 415 9.71 -2.68 -30.65
N ASN A 416 8.88 -1.89 -31.33
CA ASN A 416 8.01 -2.33 -32.42
C ASN A 416 7.53 -1.12 -33.25
N ASP A 417 6.78 -1.37 -34.32
CA ASP A 417 6.34 -0.33 -35.27
C ASP A 417 5.32 0.67 -34.69
N ASN A 418 4.62 0.29 -33.62
CA ASN A 418 3.63 1.15 -32.95
C ASN A 418 4.23 2.07 -31.89
N VAL A 419 5.53 1.94 -31.62
CA VAL A 419 6.22 2.67 -30.53
C VAL A 419 7.32 3.53 -31.14
N PRO A 420 7.40 4.82 -30.80
CA PRO A 420 8.47 5.67 -31.29
C PRO A 420 9.83 5.21 -30.76
N PRO A 421 10.91 5.37 -31.56
CA PRO A 421 12.27 5.08 -31.11
C PRO A 421 12.64 5.92 -29.88
N LEU A 422 13.64 5.50 -29.11
CA LEU A 422 13.99 6.14 -27.84
C LEU A 422 14.37 7.60 -27.99
N ASN A 423 15.03 7.98 -29.09
CA ASN A 423 15.36 9.36 -29.44
C ASN A 423 14.16 10.24 -29.84
N LYS A 424 12.94 9.71 -29.75
CA LYS A 424 11.68 10.44 -29.92
C LYS A 424 10.84 10.33 -28.64
N PRO A 425 10.09 11.39 -28.29
CA PRO A 425 9.23 11.37 -27.11
C PRO A 425 8.16 10.29 -27.24
N PHE A 426 7.92 9.55 -26.16
CA PHE A 426 6.75 8.67 -26.06
C PHE A 426 5.50 9.52 -25.80
N PRO A 427 4.38 9.27 -26.49
CA PRO A 427 3.18 10.09 -26.38
C PRO A 427 2.33 9.67 -25.16
N TYR A 428 2.88 9.85 -23.96
CA TYR A 428 2.21 9.52 -22.69
C TYR A 428 0.83 10.17 -22.60
N GLY A 429 -0.15 9.40 -22.14
CA GLY A 429 -1.54 9.84 -21.99
C GLY A 429 -2.41 9.65 -23.25
N THR A 430 -1.82 9.56 -24.44
CA THR A 430 -2.55 9.13 -25.66
C THR A 430 -2.22 7.70 -26.06
N GLN A 431 -0.98 7.26 -25.83
CA GLN A 431 -0.57 5.87 -25.91
C GLN A 431 -0.35 5.36 -24.49
N PRO A 432 -1.01 4.27 -24.08
CA PRO A 432 -0.79 3.71 -22.77
C PRO A 432 0.57 3.02 -22.68
N ILE A 433 1.17 3.06 -21.50
CA ILE A 433 2.32 2.23 -21.14
C ILE A 433 1.90 0.76 -21.11
N ARG A 434 2.68 -0.11 -21.74
CA ARG A 434 2.51 -1.56 -21.70
C ARG A 434 3.83 -2.19 -21.28
N GLY A 435 4.00 -2.34 -19.98
CA GLY A 435 5.25 -2.78 -19.39
C GLY A 435 5.17 -4.09 -18.62
N VAL A 436 6.34 -4.58 -18.25
CA VAL A 436 6.52 -5.71 -17.32
C VAL A 436 7.54 -5.33 -16.25
N ASN A 437 7.41 -5.97 -15.10
CA ASN A 437 8.38 -5.87 -14.01
C ASN A 437 9.49 -6.90 -14.18
N LEU A 438 10.71 -6.55 -13.78
CA LEU A 438 11.81 -7.50 -13.56
C LEU A 438 11.91 -7.86 -12.07
N GLY A 439 10.77 -8.29 -11.50
CA GLY A 439 10.66 -8.68 -10.08
C GLY A 439 11.50 -9.91 -9.74
N GLY A 440 11.90 -10.06 -8.48
CA GLY A 440 12.74 -11.15 -8.00
C GLY A 440 14.19 -11.13 -8.49
N TRP A 441 14.60 -10.12 -9.27
CA TRP A 441 15.95 -10.03 -9.84
C TRP A 441 16.93 -9.29 -8.95
N LEU A 442 16.91 -7.94 -8.93
CA LEU A 442 17.81 -7.11 -8.08
C LEU A 442 17.19 -6.74 -6.72
N SER A 443 15.92 -7.12 -6.52
CA SER A 443 15.28 -7.23 -5.21
C SER A 443 14.70 -8.64 -5.15
N ILE A 444 15.24 -9.50 -4.27
CA ILE A 444 14.92 -10.93 -4.28
C ILE A 444 13.64 -11.20 -3.51
N GLU A 445 12.77 -12.00 -4.11
CA GLU A 445 11.48 -12.39 -3.54
C GLU A 445 11.32 -13.90 -3.51
N PRO A 446 11.01 -14.50 -2.35
CA PRO A 446 10.93 -15.95 -2.20
C PRO A 446 9.96 -16.64 -3.15
N PHE A 447 8.84 -16.00 -3.51
CA PHE A 447 7.84 -16.65 -4.37
C PHE A 447 8.22 -16.61 -5.86
N ILE A 448 9.05 -15.65 -6.27
CA ILE A 448 9.54 -15.53 -7.65
C ILE A 448 10.72 -16.48 -7.86
N VAL A 449 11.61 -16.58 -6.88
CA VAL A 449 12.80 -17.45 -6.88
C VAL A 449 12.88 -18.38 -5.67
N PRO A 450 11.92 -19.31 -5.51
CA PRO A 450 11.86 -20.21 -4.36
C PRO A 450 13.11 -21.08 -4.21
N SER A 451 13.88 -21.36 -5.26
CA SER A 451 15.10 -22.18 -5.20
C SER A 451 16.17 -21.63 -4.24
N LEU A 452 16.20 -20.30 -4.01
CA LEU A 452 17.11 -19.68 -3.06
C LEU A 452 16.74 -19.97 -1.59
N PHE A 453 15.48 -20.31 -1.34
CA PHE A 453 14.89 -20.43 -0.01
C PHE A 453 14.50 -21.87 0.35
N SER A 454 13.89 -22.60 -0.58
CA SER A 454 13.25 -23.91 -0.36
C SER A 454 14.21 -25.04 0.02
N LYS A 455 15.50 -24.88 -0.28
CA LYS A 455 16.55 -25.83 0.14
C LYS A 455 16.81 -25.84 1.65
N TRP A 456 16.32 -24.84 2.37
CA TRP A 456 16.50 -24.72 3.82
C TRP A 456 15.23 -25.14 4.56
N PRO A 457 15.35 -25.83 5.71
CA PRO A 457 14.19 -26.09 6.56
C PRO A 457 13.68 -24.78 7.18
N SER A 458 12.37 -24.70 7.48
CA SER A 458 11.76 -23.51 8.10
C SER A 458 12.44 -23.10 9.41
N SER A 459 13.02 -24.05 10.15
CA SER A 459 13.80 -23.79 11.38
C SER A 459 15.07 -22.96 11.16
N ALA A 460 15.52 -22.81 9.91
CA ALA A 460 16.64 -21.94 9.56
C ALA A 460 16.27 -20.44 9.57
N GLY A 461 14.97 -20.10 9.56
CA GLY A 461 14.50 -18.72 9.65
C GLY A 461 14.89 -17.84 8.45
N ILE A 462 15.01 -18.43 7.25
CA ILE A 462 15.40 -17.71 6.03
C ILE A 462 14.13 -17.34 5.26
N ILE A 463 13.74 -16.07 5.36
CA ILE A 463 12.42 -15.59 4.94
C ILE A 463 12.47 -14.42 3.94
N ASP A 464 13.65 -13.82 3.77
CA ASP A 464 13.90 -12.63 2.95
C ASP A 464 15.39 -12.55 2.56
N GLU A 465 15.76 -11.56 1.73
CA GLU A 465 17.15 -11.37 1.31
C GLU A 465 18.09 -11.03 2.50
N TYR A 466 17.60 -10.35 3.53
CA TYR A 466 18.36 -10.06 4.75
C TYR A 466 18.83 -11.32 5.48
N THR A 467 17.91 -12.25 5.73
CA THR A 467 18.19 -13.52 6.41
C THR A 467 18.94 -14.49 5.50
N LEU A 468 18.67 -14.48 4.19
CA LEU A 468 19.41 -15.27 3.20
C LEU A 468 20.88 -14.85 3.15
N THR A 469 21.16 -13.56 3.05
CA THR A 469 22.54 -13.04 3.00
C THR A 469 23.30 -13.33 4.29
N LYS A 470 22.66 -13.17 5.46
CA LYS A 470 23.23 -13.62 6.75
C LYS A 470 23.58 -15.09 6.74
N LYS A 471 22.67 -15.94 6.23
CA LYS A 471 22.89 -17.39 6.20
C LYS A 471 24.05 -17.77 5.28
N LEU A 472 24.16 -17.12 4.13
CA LEU A 472 25.19 -17.41 3.12
C LEU A 472 26.58 -16.91 3.56
N GLY A 473 26.66 -15.84 4.35
CA GLY A 473 27.92 -15.27 4.82
C GLY A 473 28.85 -14.94 3.65
N THR A 474 30.08 -15.47 3.66
CA THR A 474 31.08 -15.22 2.62
C THR A 474 30.67 -15.74 1.23
N SER A 475 29.73 -16.68 1.14
CA SER A 475 29.21 -17.18 -0.14
C SER A 475 28.15 -16.26 -0.78
N ALA A 476 27.63 -15.28 -0.03
CA ALA A 476 26.53 -14.42 -0.48
C ALA A 476 26.84 -13.71 -1.80
N ALA A 477 28.03 -13.10 -1.91
CA ALA A 477 28.43 -12.37 -3.12
C ALA A 477 28.38 -13.26 -4.36
N ARG A 478 28.98 -14.46 -4.30
CA ARG A 478 28.99 -15.41 -5.43
C ARG A 478 27.59 -15.91 -5.78
N THR A 479 26.80 -16.29 -4.78
CA THR A 479 25.45 -16.83 -4.99
C THR A 479 24.50 -15.78 -5.59
N LEU A 480 24.52 -14.55 -5.05
CA LEU A 480 23.65 -13.49 -5.54
C LEU A 480 24.12 -12.92 -6.88
N GLU A 481 25.43 -12.81 -7.11
CA GLU A 481 25.94 -12.36 -8.41
C GLU A 481 25.61 -13.36 -9.53
N LYS A 482 25.69 -14.67 -9.25
CA LYS A 482 25.20 -15.70 -10.17
C LYS A 482 23.74 -15.49 -10.54
N HIS A 483 22.88 -15.26 -9.54
CA HIS A 483 21.47 -14.96 -9.76
C HIS A 483 21.27 -13.70 -10.62
N TYR A 484 21.97 -12.61 -10.30
CA TYR A 484 21.88 -11.38 -11.08
C TYR A 484 22.34 -11.55 -12.53
N ALA A 485 23.32 -12.43 -12.78
CA ALA A 485 23.82 -12.71 -14.12
C ALA A 485 22.88 -13.59 -14.95
N GLU A 486 22.25 -14.58 -14.35
CA GLU A 486 21.53 -15.65 -15.06
C GLU A 486 20.00 -15.48 -15.08
N PHE A 487 19.43 -14.78 -14.11
CA PHE A 487 17.97 -14.71 -13.99
C PHE A 487 17.32 -13.81 -15.05
N ILE A 488 17.94 -12.67 -15.38
CA ILE A 488 17.53 -11.83 -16.51
C ILE A 488 18.69 -11.72 -17.49
N SER A 489 18.42 -12.07 -18.75
CA SER A 489 19.37 -12.06 -19.86
C SER A 489 18.95 -11.06 -20.94
N GLU A 490 19.86 -10.74 -21.87
CA GLU A 490 19.53 -9.94 -23.05
C GLU A 490 18.38 -10.56 -23.88
N SER A 491 18.29 -11.90 -23.93
CA SER A 491 17.20 -12.56 -24.65
C SER A 491 15.84 -12.32 -24.03
N ASP A 492 15.76 -12.08 -22.71
CA ASP A 492 14.51 -11.69 -22.06
C ASP A 492 14.05 -10.31 -22.56
N LEU A 493 14.94 -9.33 -22.71
CA LEU A 493 14.59 -8.00 -23.21
C LEU A 493 14.15 -8.04 -24.68
N LYS A 494 14.76 -8.92 -25.48
CA LYS A 494 14.31 -9.20 -26.86
C LYS A 494 12.89 -9.78 -26.87
N GLU A 495 12.63 -10.80 -26.06
CA GLU A 495 11.31 -11.43 -25.95
C GLU A 495 10.24 -10.44 -25.43
N ILE A 496 10.59 -9.54 -24.50
CA ILE A 496 9.70 -8.46 -24.02
C ILE A 496 9.25 -7.57 -25.17
N ALA A 497 10.19 -7.09 -25.99
CA ALA A 497 9.85 -6.29 -27.18
C ALA A 497 9.03 -7.09 -28.20
N GLU A 498 9.36 -8.37 -28.41
CA GLU A 498 8.62 -9.28 -29.29
C GLU A 498 7.19 -9.55 -28.81
N ALA A 499 6.93 -9.56 -27.50
CA ALA A 499 5.60 -9.65 -26.93
C ALA A 499 4.78 -8.35 -27.10
N GLY A 500 5.36 -7.31 -27.72
CA GLY A 500 4.69 -6.03 -27.99
C GLY A 500 4.70 -5.05 -26.83
N LEU A 501 5.52 -5.30 -25.80
CA LEU A 501 5.70 -4.41 -24.66
C LEU A 501 6.67 -3.26 -25.03
N ASP A 502 6.55 -2.13 -24.33
CA ASP A 502 7.30 -0.91 -24.62
C ASP A 502 8.07 -0.33 -23.42
N HIS A 503 7.75 -0.79 -22.21
CA HIS A 503 8.43 -0.38 -20.98
C HIS A 503 8.84 -1.56 -20.11
N VAL A 504 9.84 -1.33 -19.26
CA VAL A 504 10.30 -2.26 -18.23
C VAL A 504 10.40 -1.51 -16.91
N ARG A 505 9.78 -2.03 -15.85
CA ARG A 505 10.04 -1.58 -14.46
C ARG A 505 11.12 -2.45 -13.85
N ILE A 506 12.14 -1.82 -13.27
CA ILE A 506 13.28 -2.50 -12.66
C ILE A 506 13.28 -2.21 -11.15
N PRO A 507 12.74 -3.12 -10.33
CA PRO A 507 12.93 -3.11 -8.88
C PRO A 507 14.39 -3.32 -8.51
N TYR A 508 14.94 -2.44 -7.68
CA TYR A 508 16.24 -2.62 -7.04
C TYR A 508 16.23 -1.98 -5.66
N SER A 509 17.09 -2.45 -4.78
CA SER A 509 17.10 -1.99 -3.39
C SER A 509 18.36 -1.22 -3.05
N TYR A 510 18.33 -0.48 -1.94
CA TYR A 510 19.39 0.48 -1.61
C TYR A 510 20.80 -0.13 -1.51
N TRP A 511 20.94 -1.43 -1.22
CA TRP A 511 22.25 -2.11 -1.17
C TRP A 511 22.94 -2.23 -2.53
N ALA A 512 22.22 -1.99 -3.64
CA ALA A 512 22.83 -1.74 -4.93
C ALA A 512 23.70 -0.46 -4.93
N VAL A 513 23.37 0.52 -4.08
CA VAL A 513 24.05 1.82 -3.99
C VAL A 513 25.02 1.82 -2.80
N THR A 514 24.54 1.48 -1.61
CA THR A 514 25.30 1.54 -0.36
C THR A 514 24.75 0.60 0.69
N THR A 515 25.59 0.18 1.64
CA THR A 515 25.21 -0.59 2.83
C THR A 515 25.63 0.16 4.10
N TYR A 516 25.05 -0.22 5.24
CA TYR A 516 25.36 0.32 6.57
C TYR A 516 25.90 -0.80 7.50
N ASP A 517 26.46 -0.43 8.66
CA ASP A 517 27.24 -1.35 9.51
C ASP A 517 26.52 -2.66 9.90
N ASP A 518 25.20 -2.62 10.08
CA ASP A 518 24.38 -3.79 10.47
C ASP A 518 23.72 -4.52 9.29
N ASP A 519 24.07 -4.14 8.05
CA ASP A 519 23.54 -4.76 6.85
C ASP A 519 24.29 -6.04 6.49
N PRO A 520 23.58 -7.16 6.26
CA PRO A 520 24.16 -8.39 5.74
C PRO A 520 24.22 -8.40 4.20
N TYR A 521 23.61 -7.42 3.54
CA TYR A 521 23.45 -7.39 2.10
C TYR A 521 24.79 -7.33 1.36
N VAL A 522 24.81 -7.87 0.15
CA VAL A 522 25.99 -7.80 -0.73
C VAL A 522 26.08 -6.38 -1.31
N PRO A 523 27.15 -5.61 -0.99
CA PRO A 523 27.22 -4.23 -1.39
C PRO A 523 27.56 -4.08 -2.88
N LYS A 524 26.83 -3.23 -3.58
CA LYS A 524 27.19 -2.63 -4.89
C LYS A 524 27.33 -3.57 -6.09
N ILE A 525 27.19 -4.89 -5.93
CA ILE A 525 27.24 -5.84 -7.06
C ILE A 525 26.02 -5.65 -7.97
N ALA A 526 24.82 -5.51 -7.41
CA ALA A 526 23.59 -5.30 -8.19
C ALA A 526 23.66 -4.07 -9.12
N TRP A 527 24.45 -3.05 -8.75
CA TRP A 527 24.62 -1.81 -9.53
C TRP A 527 25.05 -2.05 -10.97
N ARG A 528 26.08 -2.87 -11.20
CA ARG A 528 26.57 -3.13 -12.58
C ARG A 528 25.51 -3.84 -13.42
N TYR A 529 24.76 -4.76 -12.82
CA TYR A 529 23.70 -5.49 -13.51
C TYR A 529 22.52 -4.59 -13.87
N LEU A 530 22.11 -3.69 -12.97
CA LEU A 530 21.12 -2.64 -13.27
C LEU A 530 21.51 -1.86 -14.54
N LEU A 531 22.75 -1.39 -14.59
CA LEU A 531 23.26 -0.61 -15.71
C LEU A 531 23.30 -1.43 -17.00
N ARG A 532 23.74 -2.70 -16.93
CA ARG A 532 23.75 -3.62 -18.07
C ARG A 532 22.36 -3.81 -18.68
N VAL A 533 21.33 -4.04 -17.85
CA VAL A 533 19.96 -4.19 -18.36
C VAL A 533 19.41 -2.89 -18.94
N ILE A 534 19.77 -1.72 -18.41
CA ILE A 534 19.41 -0.44 -19.04
C ILE A 534 20.00 -0.34 -20.45
N GLU A 535 21.24 -0.81 -20.66
CA GLU A 535 21.85 -0.87 -22.00
C GLU A 535 21.14 -1.87 -22.93
N TRP A 536 20.70 -3.03 -22.42
CA TRP A 536 19.89 -3.97 -23.20
C TRP A 536 18.49 -3.41 -23.53
N CYS A 537 17.84 -2.74 -22.58
CA CYS A 537 16.60 -2.00 -22.85
C CYS A 537 16.81 -0.97 -23.96
N ARG A 538 17.90 -0.20 -23.91
CA ARG A 538 18.27 0.75 -24.96
C ARG A 538 18.38 0.07 -26.32
N LYS A 539 19.14 -1.03 -26.40
CA LYS A 539 19.34 -1.80 -27.63
C LYS A 539 18.02 -2.31 -28.24
N HIS A 540 17.05 -2.67 -27.41
CA HIS A 540 15.74 -3.16 -27.83
C HIS A 540 14.65 -2.07 -27.88
N GLY A 541 15.00 -0.80 -27.69
CA GLY A 541 14.05 0.32 -27.73
C GLY A 541 13.07 0.39 -26.56
N LEU A 542 13.30 -0.37 -25.48
CA LEU A 542 12.46 -0.41 -24.29
C LEU A 542 12.79 0.76 -23.35
N ARG A 543 11.75 1.44 -22.86
CA ARG A 543 11.89 2.50 -21.85
C ARG A 543 11.87 1.93 -20.44
N VAL A 544 12.51 2.61 -19.51
CA VAL A 544 12.78 2.12 -18.15
C VAL A 544 12.05 2.96 -17.11
N LYS A 545 11.33 2.28 -16.22
CA LYS A 545 10.90 2.76 -14.90
C LYS A 545 11.88 2.24 -13.86
N LEU A 546 12.68 3.13 -13.28
CA LEU A 546 13.47 2.80 -12.09
C LEU A 546 12.54 2.70 -10.88
N ASP A 547 12.78 1.76 -9.99
CA ASP A 547 11.97 1.56 -8.80
C ASP A 547 12.85 1.22 -7.60
N LEU A 548 13.01 2.18 -6.69
CA LEU A 548 13.72 1.95 -5.43
C LEU A 548 12.79 1.14 -4.50
N HIS A 549 12.99 -0.17 -4.53
CA HIS A 549 12.05 -1.17 -4.04
C HIS A 549 12.23 -1.49 -2.56
N GLY A 550 13.47 -1.37 -2.05
CA GLY A 550 13.80 -1.48 -0.63
C GLY A 550 14.52 -0.23 -0.14
N LEU A 551 13.97 0.40 0.90
CA LEU A 551 14.57 1.55 1.59
C LEU A 551 15.18 1.14 2.94
N PRO A 552 16.18 1.89 3.46
CA PRO A 552 16.73 1.67 4.79
C PRO A 552 15.62 1.67 5.86
N GLY A 553 15.64 0.65 6.73
CA GLY A 553 14.62 0.47 7.77
C GLY A 553 13.33 -0.23 7.31
N SER A 554 13.18 -0.53 6.02
CA SER A 554 11.93 -1.02 5.39
C SER A 554 10.76 -0.05 5.50
N GLN A 555 10.12 0.22 4.36
CA GLN A 555 8.96 1.09 4.24
C GLN A 555 7.62 0.37 4.40
N ASN A 556 7.60 -0.97 4.49
CA ASN A 556 6.38 -1.75 4.62
C ASN A 556 6.48 -3.02 5.50
N GLY A 557 7.68 -3.49 5.80
CA GLY A 557 7.91 -4.64 6.66
C GLY A 557 7.66 -5.99 5.99
N TRP A 558 7.59 -6.02 4.65
CA TRP A 558 7.43 -7.25 3.87
C TRP A 558 8.76 -7.72 3.26
N ASN A 559 8.82 -9.00 2.91
CA ASN A 559 10.04 -9.64 2.39
C ASN A 559 10.62 -8.93 1.15
N HIS A 560 9.76 -8.42 0.26
CA HIS A 560 10.17 -7.78 -0.99
C HIS A 560 10.80 -6.39 -0.77
N SER A 561 10.59 -5.73 0.37
CA SER A 561 11.41 -4.57 0.77
C SER A 561 12.84 -4.94 1.19
N GLY A 562 13.16 -6.24 1.22
CA GLY A 562 14.45 -6.80 1.61
C GLY A 562 14.50 -7.32 3.04
N ARG A 563 13.59 -6.88 3.91
CA ARG A 563 13.56 -7.24 5.33
C ARG A 563 12.14 -7.27 5.88
N GLN A 564 11.63 -8.47 6.12
CA GLN A 564 10.35 -8.69 6.76
C GLN A 564 10.41 -8.33 8.26
N GLY A 565 9.38 -7.65 8.78
CA GLY A 565 9.28 -7.30 10.18
C GLY A 565 8.79 -5.86 10.44
N SER A 566 9.45 -5.16 11.35
CA SER A 566 9.11 -3.79 11.73
C SER A 566 9.35 -2.79 10.61
N VAL A 567 8.51 -1.76 10.53
CA VAL A 567 8.64 -0.64 9.59
C VAL A 567 9.37 0.51 10.28
N ASN A 568 10.64 0.73 9.94
CA ASN A 568 11.52 1.69 10.63
C ASN A 568 12.05 2.81 9.72
N TRP A 569 11.49 2.99 8.52
CA TRP A 569 11.99 3.99 7.55
C TRP A 569 11.76 5.45 7.97
N LEU A 570 10.56 5.82 8.45
CA LEU A 570 10.21 7.19 8.92
C LEU A 570 9.69 7.23 10.38
N GLU A 571 9.74 6.07 11.03
CA GLU A 571 9.20 5.81 12.36
C GLU A 571 10.20 4.99 13.19
N GLY A 572 9.99 4.95 14.49
CA GLY A 572 10.91 4.30 15.43
C GLY A 572 12.14 5.16 15.76
N SER A 573 13.02 4.63 16.61
CA SER A 573 14.23 5.33 17.08
C SER A 573 15.16 5.75 15.94
N ASP A 574 15.20 4.97 14.85
CA ASP A 574 16.03 5.21 13.68
C ASP A 574 15.29 5.89 12.53
N GLY A 575 14.04 6.33 12.72
CA GLY A 575 13.20 6.88 11.65
C GLY A 575 13.83 8.10 10.97
N ASP A 576 14.36 9.06 11.73
CA ASP A 576 15.02 10.23 11.15
C ASP A 576 16.35 9.87 10.44
N LEU A 577 17.06 8.88 10.97
CA LEU A 577 18.29 8.37 10.37
C LEU A 577 18.00 7.67 9.04
N ASN A 578 16.99 6.80 9.00
CA ASN A 578 16.59 6.08 7.79
C ASN A 578 15.95 7.01 6.75
N ARG A 579 15.19 8.03 7.19
CA ARG A 579 14.78 9.15 6.35
C ARG A 579 15.98 9.80 5.67
N LYS A 580 16.98 10.23 6.44
CA LYS A 580 18.20 10.86 5.91
C LYS A 580 18.93 9.95 4.92
N ARG A 581 19.14 8.68 5.29
CA ARG A 581 19.77 7.67 4.44
C ARG A 581 19.04 7.50 3.10
N SER A 582 17.71 7.41 3.12
CA SER A 582 16.92 7.30 1.88
C SER A 582 17.07 8.51 0.96
N LEU A 583 17.16 9.73 1.51
CA LEU A 583 17.43 10.94 0.72
C LEU A 583 18.86 10.97 0.16
N GLU A 584 19.86 10.52 0.93
CA GLU A 584 21.25 10.39 0.46
C GLU A 584 21.39 9.39 -0.69
N ILE A 585 20.61 8.30 -0.65
CA ILE A 585 20.52 7.34 -1.76
C ILE A 585 19.93 8.02 -3.01
N HIS A 586 18.84 8.76 -2.86
CA HIS A 586 18.27 9.54 -3.97
C HIS A 586 19.22 10.61 -4.50
N ASP A 587 20.01 11.26 -3.66
CA ASP A 587 21.01 12.23 -4.08
C ASP A 587 22.05 11.58 -5.02
N GLN A 588 22.59 10.43 -4.63
CA GLN A 588 23.55 9.68 -5.44
C GLN A 588 22.94 9.20 -6.77
N LEU A 589 21.77 8.54 -6.69
CA LEU A 589 21.07 8.00 -7.85
C LEU A 589 20.67 9.10 -8.84
N SER A 590 20.10 10.21 -8.37
CA SER A 590 19.64 11.28 -9.25
C SER A 590 20.79 12.01 -9.93
N LYS A 591 21.92 12.24 -9.24
CA LYS A 591 23.14 12.76 -9.89
C LYS A 591 23.63 11.83 -11.00
N PHE A 592 23.58 10.52 -10.77
CA PHE A 592 23.98 9.53 -11.77
C PHE A 592 23.01 9.51 -12.96
N PHE A 593 21.70 9.44 -12.73
CA PHE A 593 20.70 9.33 -13.79
C PHE A 593 20.34 10.66 -14.47
N ALA A 594 20.84 11.80 -13.98
CA ALA A 594 20.72 13.10 -14.66
C ALA A 594 21.62 13.23 -15.91
N GLN A 595 22.58 12.32 -16.10
CA GLN A 595 23.45 12.30 -17.28
C GLN A 595 22.65 12.18 -18.59
N ASP A 596 23.11 12.85 -19.66
CA ASP A 596 22.42 12.92 -20.96
C ASP A 596 22.05 11.55 -21.53
N ARG A 597 22.91 10.55 -21.34
CA ARG A 597 22.70 9.18 -21.81
C ARG A 597 21.40 8.55 -21.32
N TYR A 598 20.90 8.94 -20.14
CA TYR A 598 19.73 8.28 -19.54
C TYR A 598 18.42 8.98 -19.90
N LYS A 599 18.44 10.21 -20.41
CA LYS A 599 17.24 11.04 -20.63
C LYS A 599 16.18 10.39 -21.52
N ASN A 600 16.61 9.57 -22.49
CA ASN A 600 15.72 8.92 -23.46
C ASN A 600 15.30 7.50 -23.09
N VAL A 601 16.05 6.83 -22.20
CA VAL A 601 15.80 5.43 -21.82
C VAL A 601 15.19 5.33 -20.42
N VAL A 602 15.69 6.08 -19.43
CA VAL A 602 15.09 6.17 -18.08
C VAL A 602 14.08 7.30 -18.10
N THR A 603 12.84 6.96 -18.47
CA THR A 603 11.77 7.96 -18.63
C THR A 603 10.89 8.09 -17.40
N ILE A 604 10.94 7.12 -16.47
CA ILE A 604 10.17 7.10 -15.23
C ILE A 604 11.09 6.78 -14.04
N TYR A 605 10.97 7.54 -12.95
CA TYR A 605 11.80 7.43 -11.75
C TYR A 605 10.91 7.25 -10.50
N GLY A 606 10.91 6.04 -9.94
CA GLY A 606 10.21 5.67 -8.71
C GLY A 606 10.97 6.05 -7.44
N LEU A 607 10.29 6.75 -6.53
CA LEU A 607 10.87 7.22 -5.27
C LEU A 607 10.89 6.12 -4.21
N ALA A 608 9.76 5.47 -3.96
CA ALA A 608 9.63 4.40 -2.98
C ALA A 608 8.54 3.43 -3.42
N ASN A 609 8.86 2.14 -3.47
CA ASN A 609 7.85 1.10 -3.66
C ASN A 609 7.00 0.96 -2.40
N GLU A 610 5.67 0.91 -2.55
CA GLU A 610 4.75 0.43 -1.51
C GLU A 610 5.02 0.89 -0.06
N PRO A 611 5.16 2.19 0.25
CA PRO A 611 5.23 2.63 1.64
C PRO A 611 3.90 2.33 2.33
N LEU A 612 3.91 1.56 3.42
CA LEU A 612 2.70 1.13 4.11
C LEU A 612 2.10 2.28 4.94
N MET A 613 1.42 3.23 4.29
CA MET A 613 0.79 4.40 4.94
C MET A 613 -0.37 4.06 5.87
N LEU A 614 -0.75 2.77 5.94
CA LEU A 614 -1.65 2.24 6.97
C LEU A 614 -0.95 2.08 8.33
N LYS A 615 0.38 1.99 8.35
CA LYS A 615 1.24 1.99 9.54
C LYS A 615 2.04 3.27 9.69
N LEU A 616 2.55 3.82 8.57
CA LEU A 616 3.33 5.04 8.54
C LEU A 616 2.42 6.27 8.57
N PRO A 617 2.80 7.37 9.25
CA PRO A 617 2.06 8.62 9.14
C PRO A 617 2.08 9.14 7.70
N VAL A 618 0.90 9.26 7.10
CA VAL A 618 0.69 9.74 5.72
C VAL A 618 1.48 11.02 5.45
N GLU A 619 1.37 12.02 6.34
CA GLU A 619 2.02 13.32 6.14
C GLU A 619 3.55 13.22 6.08
N LYS A 620 4.17 12.36 6.91
CA LYS A 620 5.63 12.15 6.85
C LYS A 620 6.07 11.57 5.50
N VAL A 621 5.29 10.65 4.94
CA VAL A 621 5.60 10.07 3.62
C VAL A 621 5.41 11.11 2.52
N LEU A 622 4.37 11.94 2.57
CA LEU A 622 4.13 13.00 1.59
C LEU A 622 5.19 14.12 1.67
N ASP A 623 5.58 14.52 2.87
CA ASP A 623 6.65 15.50 3.10
C ASP A 623 8.00 14.99 2.58
N TRP A 624 8.35 13.74 2.90
CA TRP A 624 9.54 13.09 2.36
C TRP A 624 9.48 13.00 0.83
N THR A 625 8.32 12.66 0.27
CA THR A 625 8.13 12.55 -1.19
C THR A 625 8.39 13.88 -1.87
N LYS A 626 7.90 14.98 -1.30
CA LYS A 626 8.13 16.33 -1.82
C LYS A 626 9.61 16.68 -1.78
N GLU A 627 10.29 16.44 -0.66
CA GLU A 627 11.72 16.70 -0.50
C GLU A 627 12.58 15.85 -1.44
N ALA A 628 12.29 14.56 -1.56
CA ALA A 628 12.98 13.65 -2.48
C ALA A 628 12.78 14.10 -3.93
N ALA A 629 11.56 14.48 -4.31
CA ALA A 629 11.27 15.00 -5.64
C ALA A 629 12.01 16.31 -5.94
N GLU A 630 12.03 17.26 -5.00
CA GLU A 630 12.78 18.52 -5.13
C GLU A 630 14.29 18.27 -5.28
N LEU A 631 14.85 17.35 -4.47
CA LEU A 631 16.24 16.91 -4.56
C LEU A 631 16.57 16.30 -5.92
N VAL A 632 15.74 15.35 -6.39
CA VAL A 632 15.93 14.66 -7.66
C VAL A 632 15.87 15.63 -8.84
N ARG A 633 14.93 16.58 -8.82
CA ARG A 633 14.81 17.65 -9.83
C ARG A 633 16.00 18.61 -9.78
N LYS A 634 16.45 18.99 -8.58
CA LYS A 634 17.64 19.84 -8.39
C LYS A 634 18.90 19.21 -9.00
N ASN A 635 19.02 17.88 -8.93
CA ASN A 635 20.13 17.14 -9.51
C ASN A 635 20.03 16.96 -11.04
N GLY A 636 18.93 17.40 -11.67
CA GLY A 636 18.80 17.46 -13.13
C GLY A 636 18.03 16.31 -13.79
N VAL A 637 17.40 15.42 -13.00
CA VAL A 637 16.57 14.35 -13.55
C VAL A 637 15.29 14.93 -14.15
N THR A 638 15.03 14.63 -15.43
CA THR A 638 13.84 15.09 -16.16
C THR A 638 12.75 14.03 -16.29
N ALA A 639 13.04 12.76 -15.94
CA ALA A 639 12.11 11.63 -15.95
C ALA A 639 10.84 11.92 -15.12
N THR A 640 9.71 11.33 -15.46
CA THR A 640 8.48 11.45 -14.65
C THR A 640 8.70 10.80 -13.29
N LEU A 641 8.44 11.54 -12.20
CA LEU A 641 8.60 11.01 -10.84
C LEU A 641 7.38 10.18 -10.46
N VAL A 642 7.56 9.20 -9.58
CA VAL A 642 6.48 8.32 -9.16
C VAL A 642 6.39 8.21 -7.64
N LEU A 643 5.17 8.38 -7.13
CA LEU A 643 4.75 8.14 -5.75
C LEU A 643 3.73 6.99 -5.75
N HIS A 644 3.95 5.98 -4.92
CA HIS A 644 2.97 4.92 -4.68
C HIS A 644 1.80 5.39 -3.79
N ASP A 645 0.60 4.85 -4.01
CA ASP A 645 -0.67 5.22 -3.36
C ASP A 645 -0.79 4.90 -1.85
N GLY A 646 0.25 4.28 -1.31
CA GLY A 646 0.38 3.92 0.10
C GLY A 646 -0.67 2.95 0.64
N PHE A 647 -1.33 2.16 -0.21
CA PHE A 647 -2.46 1.29 0.14
C PHE A 647 -3.68 2.06 0.66
N LEU A 648 -3.76 3.35 0.32
CA LEU A 648 -4.93 4.14 0.63
C LEU A 648 -5.94 4.01 -0.50
N ASN A 649 -7.23 4.06 -0.15
CA ASN A 649 -8.29 4.09 -1.15
C ASN A 649 -8.04 5.23 -2.16
N LEU A 650 -8.02 4.89 -3.45
CA LEU A 650 -7.77 5.83 -4.55
C LEU A 650 -8.68 7.06 -4.49
N ALA A 651 -9.93 6.91 -4.05
CA ALA A 651 -10.84 8.05 -3.89
C ALA A 651 -10.31 9.13 -2.93
N LYS A 652 -9.46 8.80 -1.94
CA LYS A 652 -8.87 9.81 -1.03
C LYS A 652 -7.85 10.71 -1.72
N TRP A 653 -7.24 10.23 -2.80
CA TRP A 653 -6.26 10.98 -3.58
C TRP A 653 -6.94 12.08 -4.46
N ASP A 654 -8.28 12.12 -4.48
CA ASP A 654 -9.05 13.23 -5.05
C ASP A 654 -8.78 14.59 -4.37
N THR A 655 -8.27 14.57 -3.14
CA THR A 655 -8.04 15.75 -2.29
C THR A 655 -6.66 15.74 -1.63
N MET A 656 -6.03 14.58 -1.50
CA MET A 656 -4.66 14.48 -0.95
C MET A 656 -3.58 14.95 -1.93
N PHE A 657 -2.52 15.52 -1.36
CA PHE A 657 -1.27 15.88 -2.06
C PHE A 657 -1.46 16.66 -3.37
N LYS A 658 -2.40 17.62 -3.39
CA LYS A 658 -2.60 18.53 -4.54
C LYS A 658 -1.46 19.53 -4.74
N SER A 659 -0.64 19.72 -3.72
CA SER A 659 0.58 20.54 -3.74
C SER A 659 1.81 19.78 -4.26
N ARG A 660 1.62 18.59 -4.84
CA ARG A 660 2.71 17.77 -5.39
C ARG A 660 3.53 18.53 -6.46
N PRO A 661 4.79 18.14 -6.68
CA PRO A 661 5.58 18.63 -7.80
C PRO A 661 4.98 18.26 -9.17
N ASP A 662 5.29 19.08 -10.18
CA ASP A 662 4.93 18.82 -11.57
C ASP A 662 5.62 17.55 -12.13
N ASN A 663 5.01 16.97 -13.18
CA ASN A 663 5.48 15.76 -13.85
C ASN A 663 5.70 14.59 -12.88
N MET A 664 4.63 14.24 -12.17
CA MET A 664 4.57 13.13 -11.22
C MET A 664 3.35 12.24 -11.51
N TYR A 665 3.54 10.92 -11.45
CA TYR A 665 2.48 9.93 -11.48
C TYR A 665 2.18 9.40 -10.08
N LEU A 666 0.90 9.11 -9.84
CA LEU A 666 0.47 8.24 -8.76
C LEU A 666 0.57 6.81 -9.28
N ASP A 667 1.12 5.93 -8.46
CA ASP A 667 1.30 4.53 -8.77
C ASP A 667 0.42 3.68 -7.88
N THR A 668 -0.48 2.92 -8.49
CA THR A 668 -1.38 2.02 -7.79
C THR A 668 -1.08 0.59 -8.20
N HIS A 669 -1.16 -0.32 -7.23
CA HIS A 669 -1.01 -1.75 -7.47
C HIS A 669 -2.39 -2.39 -7.30
N GLN A 670 -2.78 -3.32 -8.16
CA GLN A 670 -4.13 -3.88 -8.16
C GLN A 670 -4.08 -5.40 -8.28
N TYR A 671 -4.61 -6.06 -7.25
CA TYR A 671 -4.68 -7.51 -7.13
C TYR A 671 -6.00 -7.89 -6.46
N THR A 672 -6.69 -8.93 -6.94
CA THR A 672 -7.88 -9.47 -6.28
C THR A 672 -7.57 -10.57 -5.27
N THR A 673 -6.35 -11.11 -5.28
CA THR A 673 -5.96 -12.31 -4.52
C THR A 673 -5.67 -12.07 -3.06
N PHE A 674 -5.26 -10.86 -2.69
CA PHE A 674 -4.94 -10.52 -1.30
C PHE A 674 -6.10 -9.90 -0.52
N ASN A 675 -7.28 -9.83 -1.14
CA ASN A 675 -8.50 -9.36 -0.53
C ASN A 675 -9.45 -10.54 -0.32
N THR A 676 -9.79 -10.84 0.94
CA THR A 676 -10.64 -11.96 1.32
C THR A 676 -12.05 -11.89 0.73
N GLY A 677 -12.55 -10.70 0.39
CA GLY A 677 -13.83 -10.50 -0.29
C GLY A 677 -13.76 -10.61 -1.82
N GLU A 678 -12.57 -10.55 -2.42
CA GLU A 678 -12.39 -10.63 -3.88
C GLU A 678 -11.81 -11.98 -4.32
N ILE A 679 -10.96 -12.63 -3.51
CA ILE A 679 -10.39 -13.94 -3.82
C ILE A 679 -11.49 -15.02 -3.94
N VAL A 680 -12.57 -14.91 -3.16
CA VAL A 680 -13.73 -15.81 -3.14
C VAL A 680 -14.67 -15.63 -4.32
N LEU A 681 -14.47 -14.60 -5.14
CA LEU A 681 -15.31 -14.36 -6.32
C LEU A 681 -15.03 -15.43 -7.37
N ASN A 682 -16.09 -15.91 -8.00
CA ASN A 682 -15.98 -16.79 -9.16
C ASN A 682 -15.41 -16.04 -10.37
N HIS A 683 -15.04 -16.77 -11.42
CA HIS A 683 -14.39 -16.22 -12.61
C HIS A 683 -15.16 -15.03 -13.23
N THR A 684 -16.47 -15.17 -13.45
CA THR A 684 -17.30 -14.10 -14.04
C THR A 684 -17.40 -12.88 -13.12
N ALA A 685 -17.58 -13.10 -11.80
CA ALA A 685 -17.67 -12.00 -10.84
C ALA A 685 -16.35 -11.23 -10.71
N LYS A 686 -15.19 -11.88 -10.85
CA LYS A 686 -13.88 -11.20 -10.90
C LYS A 686 -13.80 -10.27 -12.11
N LEU A 687 -14.26 -10.70 -13.28
CA LEU A 687 -14.35 -9.86 -14.47
C LEU A 687 -15.32 -8.69 -14.30
N ASP A 688 -16.47 -8.92 -13.66
CA ASP A 688 -17.44 -7.88 -13.36
C ASP A 688 -16.85 -6.80 -12.44
N VAL A 689 -16.08 -7.19 -11.42
CA VAL A 689 -15.39 -6.23 -10.54
C VAL A 689 -14.42 -5.37 -11.35
N ILE A 690 -13.62 -5.97 -12.25
CA ILE A 690 -12.68 -5.21 -13.06
C ILE A 690 -13.41 -4.25 -14.00
N CYS A 691 -14.37 -4.75 -14.77
CA CYS A 691 -15.01 -3.96 -15.83
C CYS A 691 -16.04 -2.95 -15.32
N ASN A 692 -16.73 -3.25 -14.23
CA ASN A 692 -17.75 -2.35 -13.67
C ASN A 692 -17.16 -1.41 -12.61
N ASN A 693 -16.16 -1.86 -11.84
CA ASN A 693 -15.62 -1.08 -10.73
C ASN A 693 -14.22 -0.53 -11.04
N TRP A 694 -13.23 -1.37 -11.34
CA TRP A 694 -11.86 -0.89 -11.55
C TRP A 694 -11.75 0.04 -12.75
N HIS A 695 -12.40 -0.29 -13.87
CA HIS A 695 -12.38 0.53 -15.07
C HIS A 695 -12.89 1.96 -14.82
N SER A 696 -13.97 2.13 -14.05
CA SER A 696 -14.48 3.46 -13.70
C SER A 696 -13.60 4.17 -12.68
N MET A 697 -13.14 3.46 -11.66
CA MET A 697 -12.24 3.97 -10.61
C MET A 697 -10.91 4.48 -11.19
N ILE A 698 -10.25 3.69 -12.03
CA ILE A 698 -8.96 4.02 -12.64
C ILE A 698 -9.10 5.19 -13.62
N LYS A 699 -10.21 5.24 -14.36
CA LYS A 699 -10.51 6.37 -15.23
C LYS A 699 -10.73 7.67 -14.44
N GLU A 700 -11.45 7.60 -13.32
CA GLU A 700 -11.77 8.77 -12.50
C GLU A 700 -10.51 9.32 -11.80
N ILE A 701 -9.70 8.45 -11.20
CA ILE A 701 -8.48 8.88 -10.49
C ILE A 701 -7.48 9.57 -11.42
N ASN A 702 -7.45 9.18 -12.69
CA ASN A 702 -6.57 9.76 -13.71
C ASN A 702 -6.90 11.23 -14.05
N THR A 703 -8.07 11.74 -13.64
CA THR A 703 -8.49 13.12 -13.90
C THR A 703 -8.01 14.08 -12.81
N THR A 704 -7.74 15.35 -13.15
CA THR A 704 -7.40 16.38 -12.16
C THR A 704 -8.62 17.06 -11.53
N THR A 705 -9.82 16.89 -12.10
CA THR A 705 -11.05 17.54 -11.63
C THR A 705 -11.80 16.75 -10.57
N SER A 706 -11.82 15.42 -10.68
CA SER A 706 -12.51 14.50 -9.75
C SER A 706 -11.59 13.39 -9.22
N GLY A 707 -10.33 13.36 -9.67
CA GLY A 707 -9.32 12.42 -9.21
C GLY A 707 -8.03 13.13 -8.79
N TRP A 708 -6.93 12.38 -8.79
CA TRP A 708 -5.60 12.91 -8.46
C TRP A 708 -4.94 13.53 -9.68
N GLY A 709 -5.05 12.90 -10.85
CA GLY A 709 -4.35 13.22 -12.08
C GLY A 709 -3.61 12.00 -12.63
N PRO A 710 -2.59 12.19 -13.47
CA PRO A 710 -1.83 11.11 -14.10
C PRO A 710 -1.53 9.92 -13.18
N THR A 711 -2.12 8.76 -13.47
CA THR A 711 -1.99 7.55 -12.64
C THR A 711 -1.54 6.36 -13.49
N ILE A 712 -0.58 5.57 -13.01
CA ILE A 712 -0.14 4.30 -13.61
C ILE A 712 -0.54 3.13 -12.72
N CYS A 713 -0.80 1.96 -13.32
CA CYS A 713 -0.87 0.70 -12.58
C CYS A 713 0.52 0.03 -12.59
N GLY A 714 1.29 0.18 -11.52
CA GLY A 714 2.68 -0.30 -11.45
C GLY A 714 2.84 -1.80 -11.26
N GLU A 715 1.82 -2.45 -10.73
CA GLU A 715 1.80 -3.89 -10.50
C GLU A 715 0.39 -4.46 -10.54
N TRP A 716 0.25 -5.60 -11.22
CA TRP A 716 -0.94 -6.43 -11.32
C TRP A 716 -0.56 -7.80 -11.89
N SER A 717 -1.39 -8.83 -11.76
CA SER A 717 -1.12 -10.16 -12.32
C SER A 717 -2.40 -10.89 -12.77
N GLN A 718 -2.24 -12.08 -13.35
CA GLN A 718 -3.34 -13.00 -13.66
C GLN A 718 -3.63 -13.99 -12.52
N ALA A 719 -2.94 -13.87 -11.39
CA ALA A 719 -3.23 -14.70 -10.24
C ALA A 719 -4.65 -14.41 -9.76
N ASP A 720 -5.48 -15.44 -9.80
CA ASP A 720 -6.84 -15.46 -9.26
C ASP A 720 -6.90 -16.18 -7.91
N THR A 721 -5.79 -16.82 -7.50
CA THR A 721 -5.58 -17.44 -6.18
C THR A 721 -4.29 -16.93 -5.51
N ASP A 722 -4.13 -17.22 -4.22
CA ASP A 722 -2.87 -16.99 -3.49
C ASP A 722 -2.08 -18.29 -3.26
N CYS A 723 -2.18 -19.22 -4.22
CA CYS A 723 -1.60 -20.57 -4.14
C CYS A 723 -0.11 -20.67 -4.45
N ALA A 724 0.47 -19.65 -5.08
CA ALA A 724 1.89 -19.66 -5.44
C ALA A 724 2.77 -19.82 -4.19
N GLN A 725 3.71 -20.75 -4.24
CA GLN A 725 4.61 -21.05 -3.12
C GLN A 725 5.28 -19.76 -2.61
N TYR A 726 5.16 -19.49 -1.31
CA TYR A 726 5.73 -18.33 -0.61
C TYR A 726 5.18 -16.95 -1.00
N VAL A 727 4.10 -16.86 -1.80
CA VAL A 727 3.50 -15.56 -2.15
C VAL A 727 3.03 -14.80 -0.90
N ASN A 728 2.62 -15.55 0.13
CA ASN A 728 2.21 -15.03 1.43
C ASN A 728 3.35 -15.01 2.48
N ASN A 729 4.61 -15.06 2.05
CA ASN A 729 5.85 -15.25 2.83
C ASN A 729 6.27 -16.71 3.03
N VAL A 730 7.58 -16.90 3.25
CA VAL A 730 8.16 -18.22 3.58
C VAL A 730 7.57 -18.74 4.89
N GLY A 731 7.14 -19.99 4.88
CA GLY A 731 6.54 -20.64 6.05
C GLY A 731 5.08 -20.27 6.31
N ARG A 732 4.43 -19.51 5.41
CA ARG A 732 3.00 -19.23 5.44
C ARG A 732 2.27 -19.95 4.32
N GLY A 733 1.07 -20.47 4.59
CA GLY A 733 0.21 -21.10 3.59
C GLY A 733 -0.63 -20.10 2.78
N ALA A 734 -1.71 -20.62 2.17
CA ALA A 734 -2.61 -19.87 1.30
C ALA A 734 -3.95 -19.60 1.99
N ARG A 735 -4.57 -18.45 1.70
CA ARG A 735 -5.96 -18.18 2.11
C ARG A 735 -6.89 -19.13 1.35
N TRP A 736 -6.56 -19.41 0.09
CA TRP A 736 -7.29 -20.32 -0.78
C TRP A 736 -7.63 -21.66 -0.09
N GLU A 737 -6.65 -22.33 0.48
CA GLU A 737 -6.81 -23.64 1.16
C GLU A 737 -7.07 -23.54 2.67
N GLY A 738 -7.14 -22.32 3.22
CA GLY A 738 -7.26 -22.11 4.66
C GLY A 738 -6.02 -22.55 5.45
N THR A 739 -4.84 -22.44 4.82
CA THR A 739 -3.53 -22.77 5.44
C THR A 739 -2.71 -21.52 5.78
N TYR A 740 -3.25 -20.32 5.50
CA TYR A 740 -2.58 -19.04 5.72
C TYR A 740 -2.34 -18.72 7.21
N ASP A 741 -3.34 -18.96 8.07
CA ASP A 741 -3.26 -18.71 9.51
C ASP A 741 -3.24 -20.06 10.24
N THR A 742 -2.17 -20.33 11.00
CA THR A 742 -2.06 -21.58 11.77
C THR A 742 -3.14 -21.74 12.85
N SER A 743 -3.86 -20.66 13.19
CA SER A 743 -4.96 -20.66 14.15
C SER A 743 -6.35 -20.76 13.52
N SER A 744 -6.45 -20.70 12.18
CA SER A 744 -7.71 -20.75 11.45
C SER A 744 -7.60 -21.63 10.21
N THR A 745 -8.54 -22.55 10.04
CA THR A 745 -8.65 -23.37 8.82
C THR A 745 -9.62 -22.77 7.80
N THR A 746 -9.94 -21.47 7.91
CA THR A 746 -10.89 -20.82 7.00
C THR A 746 -10.30 -20.72 5.60
N ALA A 747 -10.86 -21.48 4.66
CA ALA A 747 -10.56 -21.39 3.24
C ALA A 747 -11.33 -20.23 2.59
N TYR A 748 -10.65 -19.51 1.69
CA TYR A 748 -11.18 -18.41 0.92
C TYR A 748 -11.06 -18.73 -0.58
N CYS A 749 -12.02 -19.50 -1.08
CA CYS A 749 -12.18 -19.77 -2.50
C CYS A 749 -13.68 -19.81 -2.87
N PRO A 750 -14.04 -19.75 -4.16
CA PRO A 750 -15.44 -19.81 -4.60
C PRO A 750 -16.17 -21.08 -4.17
N THR A 751 -15.44 -22.18 -3.96
CA THR A 751 -15.98 -23.48 -3.55
C THR A 751 -15.77 -23.81 -2.06
N ALA A 752 -15.45 -22.81 -1.23
CA ALA A 752 -15.18 -23.01 0.20
C ALA A 752 -16.35 -23.70 0.94
N ASP A 753 -17.59 -23.33 0.62
CA ASP A 753 -18.80 -23.95 1.20
C ASP A 753 -18.95 -25.44 0.84
N GLN A 754 -18.27 -25.89 -0.22
CA GLN A 754 -18.24 -27.28 -0.66
C GLN A 754 -17.04 -28.04 -0.09
N GLY A 755 -16.09 -27.34 0.55
CA GLY A 755 -14.86 -27.93 1.11
C GLY A 755 -13.87 -28.43 0.07
N THR A 756 -13.89 -27.88 -1.15
CA THR A 756 -13.09 -28.37 -2.29
C THR A 756 -11.96 -27.43 -2.73
N CYS A 757 -11.65 -26.39 -1.94
CA CYS A 757 -10.52 -25.50 -2.25
C CYS A 757 -9.19 -26.27 -2.29
N SER A 758 -8.46 -26.17 -3.39
CA SER A 758 -7.17 -26.83 -3.59
C SER A 758 -6.26 -25.95 -4.43
N CYS A 759 -4.98 -25.90 -4.07
CA CYS A 759 -3.95 -25.23 -4.85
C CYS A 759 -3.30 -26.12 -5.91
N ALA A 760 -3.71 -27.39 -6.02
CA ALA A 760 -3.14 -28.34 -6.97
C ALA A 760 -3.32 -27.89 -8.42
N ASP A 761 -4.51 -27.37 -8.74
CA ASP A 761 -4.89 -26.94 -10.09
C ASP A 761 -4.19 -25.62 -10.46
N ALA A 762 -4.14 -24.65 -9.55
CA ALA A 762 -3.38 -23.40 -9.75
C ALA A 762 -1.88 -23.65 -9.99
N ASN A 763 -1.29 -24.62 -9.28
CA ASN A 763 0.15 -24.90 -9.30
C ASN A 763 0.59 -25.99 -10.30
N MET A 764 -0.32 -26.56 -11.09
CA MET A 764 0.07 -27.55 -12.10
C MET A 764 0.85 -26.93 -13.26
N ASP A 765 1.46 -27.78 -14.09
CA ASP A 765 2.15 -27.30 -15.28
C ASP A 765 1.15 -26.59 -16.23
N PRO A 766 1.46 -25.38 -16.76
CA PRO A 766 0.53 -24.63 -17.61
C PRO A 766 0.14 -25.34 -18.92
N SER A 767 0.88 -26.38 -19.34
CA SER A 767 0.47 -27.25 -20.44
C SER A 767 -0.78 -28.07 -20.11
N GLN A 768 -1.04 -28.31 -18.82
CA GLN A 768 -2.18 -29.08 -18.31
C GLN A 768 -3.41 -28.22 -18.02
N TYR A 769 -3.29 -26.89 -17.97
CA TYR A 769 -4.45 -25.99 -17.84
C TYR A 769 -5.46 -26.24 -18.97
N SER A 770 -6.74 -26.31 -18.59
CA SER A 770 -7.82 -26.51 -19.55
C SER A 770 -7.94 -25.33 -20.53
N ALA A 771 -8.50 -25.57 -21.71
CA ALA A 771 -8.73 -24.50 -22.69
C ALA A 771 -9.67 -23.41 -22.14
N HIS A 772 -10.68 -23.79 -21.36
CA HIS A 772 -11.61 -22.86 -20.71
C HIS A 772 -10.90 -21.99 -19.67
N TYR A 773 -10.03 -22.58 -18.85
CA TYR A 773 -9.28 -21.84 -17.84
C TYR A 773 -8.25 -20.88 -18.48
N LYS A 774 -7.53 -21.34 -19.52
CA LYS A 774 -6.65 -20.45 -20.31
C LYS A 774 -7.42 -19.28 -20.93
N LYS A 775 -8.63 -19.54 -21.44
CA LYS A 775 -9.49 -18.48 -22.00
C LYS A 775 -9.95 -17.50 -20.92
N TYR A 776 -10.28 -17.99 -19.72
CA TYR A 776 -10.57 -17.14 -18.57
C TYR A 776 -9.36 -16.27 -18.21
N LEU A 777 -8.18 -16.86 -17.96
CA LEU A 777 -6.98 -16.12 -17.60
C LEU A 777 -6.64 -15.04 -18.63
N GLN A 778 -6.72 -15.35 -19.93
CA GLN A 778 -6.49 -14.35 -20.97
C GLN A 778 -7.53 -13.21 -20.90
N THR A 779 -8.82 -13.54 -20.77
CA THR A 779 -9.88 -12.54 -20.69
C THR A 779 -9.74 -11.68 -19.43
N TYR A 780 -9.31 -12.28 -18.32
CA TYR A 780 -9.02 -11.62 -17.05
C TYR A 780 -7.84 -10.65 -17.17
N ALA A 781 -6.77 -11.02 -17.86
CA ALA A 781 -5.69 -10.09 -18.19
C ALA A 781 -6.16 -8.94 -19.07
N GLU A 782 -6.88 -9.24 -20.15
CA GLU A 782 -7.33 -8.24 -21.12
C GLU A 782 -8.34 -7.25 -20.50
N ALA A 783 -9.19 -7.71 -19.57
CA ALA A 783 -10.06 -6.85 -18.76
C ALA A 783 -9.26 -5.87 -17.89
N GLN A 784 -8.23 -6.36 -17.20
CA GLN A 784 -7.35 -5.54 -16.37
C GLN A 784 -6.58 -4.51 -17.23
N MET A 785 -6.00 -4.95 -18.36
CA MET A 785 -5.39 -4.06 -19.34
C MET A 785 -6.36 -2.98 -19.79
N SER A 786 -7.61 -3.34 -20.13
CA SER A 786 -8.65 -2.39 -20.52
C SER A 786 -8.94 -1.36 -19.44
N ALA A 787 -8.94 -1.73 -18.16
CA ALA A 787 -9.12 -0.79 -17.06
C ALA A 787 -7.91 0.15 -16.92
N PHE A 788 -6.69 -0.38 -16.95
CA PHE A 788 -5.47 0.41 -16.73
C PHE A 788 -5.12 1.32 -17.92
N GLU A 789 -5.51 0.95 -19.14
CA GLU A 789 -5.37 1.78 -20.34
C GLU A 789 -6.35 2.97 -20.38
N THR A 790 -7.29 3.07 -19.42
CA THR A 790 -8.04 4.33 -19.18
C THR A 790 -7.20 5.40 -18.47
N ALA A 791 -6.05 5.00 -17.89
CA ALA A 791 -5.08 5.88 -17.26
C ALA A 791 -3.78 5.94 -18.09
N MET A 792 -2.61 6.02 -17.44
CA MET A 792 -1.32 6.12 -18.15
C MET A 792 -0.82 4.75 -18.65
N GLY A 793 -1.48 3.65 -18.31
CA GLY A 793 -1.09 2.28 -18.67
C GLY A 793 -0.63 1.46 -17.46
N TRP A 794 0.12 0.40 -17.72
CA TRP A 794 0.33 -0.67 -16.75
C TRP A 794 1.71 -1.36 -16.83
N PHE A 795 2.09 -2.02 -15.73
CA PHE A 795 3.26 -2.90 -15.64
C PHE A 795 2.86 -4.23 -15.00
N TYR A 796 2.95 -5.33 -15.75
CA TYR A 796 2.61 -6.67 -15.25
C TYR A 796 3.65 -7.16 -14.24
N TRP A 797 3.20 -7.72 -13.12
CA TRP A 797 4.02 -8.35 -12.10
C TRP A 797 3.94 -9.88 -12.23
N THR A 798 4.97 -10.54 -12.77
CA THR A 798 6.29 -10.09 -13.25
C THR A 798 6.63 -10.72 -14.62
N TRP A 799 7.76 -10.36 -15.24
CA TRP A 799 8.19 -10.97 -16.52
C TRP A 799 8.32 -12.49 -16.43
N ARG A 800 8.98 -13.00 -15.40
CA ARG A 800 9.18 -14.44 -15.18
C ARG A 800 9.33 -14.80 -13.71
N THR A 801 8.97 -16.04 -13.40
CA THR A 801 9.15 -16.71 -12.10
C THR A 801 9.75 -18.09 -12.32
N GLU A 802 10.32 -18.72 -11.29
CA GLU A 802 10.80 -20.12 -11.42
C GLU A 802 9.64 -21.12 -11.55
N SER A 803 8.55 -20.93 -10.82
CA SER A 803 7.44 -21.91 -10.76
C SER A 803 6.02 -21.32 -10.65
N ALA A 804 5.86 -20.03 -10.33
CA ALA A 804 4.54 -19.40 -10.13
C ALA A 804 3.90 -18.92 -11.46
N ALA A 805 3.29 -19.84 -12.22
CA ALA A 805 2.82 -19.59 -13.58
C ALA A 805 1.88 -18.37 -13.74
N GLN A 806 0.90 -18.21 -12.85
CA GLN A 806 -0.06 -17.10 -12.88
C GLN A 806 0.59 -15.72 -12.62
N TRP A 807 1.84 -15.70 -12.13
CA TRP A 807 2.63 -14.51 -11.85
C TRP A 807 3.70 -14.24 -12.92
N SER A 808 3.73 -15.01 -14.01
CA SER A 808 4.77 -14.94 -15.05
C SER A 808 4.18 -14.55 -16.41
N TYR A 809 4.41 -13.32 -16.84
CA TYR A 809 3.99 -12.82 -18.17
C TYR A 809 4.55 -13.72 -19.28
N ARG A 810 5.83 -14.08 -19.19
CA ARG A 810 6.52 -14.93 -20.17
C ARG A 810 5.87 -16.31 -20.25
N THR A 811 5.50 -16.90 -19.12
CA THR A 811 4.82 -18.20 -19.09
C THR A 811 3.44 -18.08 -19.72
N ALA A 812 2.68 -17.04 -19.38
CA ALA A 812 1.36 -16.77 -19.95
C ALA A 812 1.38 -16.57 -21.46
N TRP A 813 2.33 -15.76 -21.94
CA TRP A 813 2.54 -15.50 -23.36
C TRP A 813 2.93 -16.75 -24.14
N LYS A 814 3.87 -17.55 -23.63
CA LYS A 814 4.31 -18.79 -24.31
C LYS A 814 3.28 -19.90 -24.30
N ASN A 815 2.33 -19.89 -23.38
CA ASN A 815 1.30 -20.92 -23.22
C ASN A 815 -0.10 -20.50 -23.71
N GLY A 816 -0.22 -19.32 -24.34
CA GLY A 816 -1.43 -18.88 -25.02
C GLY A 816 -2.58 -18.46 -24.11
N TYR A 817 -2.27 -17.90 -22.93
CA TYR A 817 -3.28 -17.28 -22.04
C TYR A 817 -2.95 -15.81 -21.73
N MET A 818 -2.27 -15.14 -22.65
CA MET A 818 -1.98 -13.70 -22.68
C MET A 818 -2.06 -13.25 -24.15
N PRO A 819 -2.41 -11.98 -24.48
CA PRO A 819 -2.37 -11.51 -25.85
C PRO A 819 -1.04 -11.82 -26.55
N SER A 820 -1.10 -12.26 -27.80
CA SER A 820 0.11 -12.53 -28.60
C SER A 820 0.98 -11.29 -28.77
N LYS A 821 0.33 -10.11 -28.80
CA LYS A 821 0.93 -8.78 -28.69
C LYS A 821 0.19 -8.00 -27.62
N ALA A 822 0.90 -7.40 -26.68
CA ALA A 822 0.32 -6.59 -25.60
C ALA A 822 -0.60 -5.45 -26.12
N TYR A 823 -0.33 -4.95 -27.33
CA TYR A 823 -1.12 -3.90 -27.98
C TYR A 823 -2.33 -4.39 -28.78
N SER A 824 -2.61 -5.70 -28.79
CA SER A 824 -3.70 -6.30 -29.55
C SER A 824 -4.52 -7.29 -28.70
N PRO A 825 -5.13 -6.84 -27.59
CA PRO A 825 -6.02 -7.68 -26.79
C PRO A 825 -7.26 -8.10 -27.59
N SER A 826 -7.79 -9.28 -27.29
CA SER A 826 -9.01 -9.82 -27.93
C SER A 826 -10.32 -9.40 -27.25
N PHE A 827 -10.23 -8.93 -26.01
CA PHE A 827 -11.32 -8.49 -25.16
C PHE A 827 -11.02 -7.09 -24.60
N LYS A 828 -12.06 -6.30 -24.37
CA LYS A 828 -12.01 -5.08 -23.56
C LYS A 828 -13.28 -4.95 -22.73
N CYS A 829 -13.20 -4.17 -21.65
CA CYS A 829 -14.39 -3.90 -20.84
C CYS A 829 -15.48 -3.20 -21.67
N GLY A 830 -16.70 -3.71 -21.56
CA GLY A 830 -17.85 -3.32 -22.40
C GLY A 830 -18.19 -4.33 -23.50
N ASP A 831 -17.28 -5.26 -23.82
CA ASP A 831 -17.60 -6.43 -24.64
C ASP A 831 -18.43 -7.46 -23.83
N THR A 832 -19.12 -8.36 -24.52
CA THR A 832 -19.83 -9.47 -23.87
C THR A 832 -18.83 -10.41 -23.19
N VAL A 833 -18.97 -10.60 -21.87
CA VAL A 833 -18.15 -11.54 -21.10
C VAL A 833 -18.45 -12.97 -21.56
N PRO A 834 -17.44 -13.78 -21.94
CA PRO A 834 -17.64 -15.19 -22.28
C PRO A 834 -18.21 -15.99 -21.11
N ASP A 835 -18.87 -17.11 -21.41
CA ASP A 835 -19.28 -18.04 -20.36
C ASP A 835 -18.08 -18.83 -19.84
N PHE A 836 -17.91 -18.84 -18.52
CA PHE A 836 -16.83 -19.53 -17.81
C PHE A 836 -17.35 -20.64 -16.91
N SER A 837 -18.62 -21.07 -17.02
CA SER A 837 -19.16 -22.17 -16.23
C SER A 837 -18.40 -23.50 -16.37
N ASP A 838 -17.72 -23.67 -17.51
CA ASP A 838 -16.90 -24.86 -17.81
C ASP A 838 -15.43 -24.71 -17.38
N ALA A 839 -15.01 -23.53 -16.90
CA ALA A 839 -13.75 -23.36 -16.20
C ALA A 839 -13.97 -23.75 -14.74
N SER A 840 -13.14 -24.66 -14.21
CA SER A 840 -13.32 -25.11 -12.82
C SER A 840 -13.03 -23.98 -11.85
N GLU A 841 -13.97 -23.70 -10.95
CA GLU A 841 -13.77 -22.73 -9.87
C GLU A 841 -12.85 -23.25 -8.75
N SER A 842 -12.33 -24.48 -8.89
CA SER A 842 -11.26 -25.03 -8.06
C SER A 842 -9.86 -24.52 -8.44
N PHE A 843 -9.73 -23.84 -9.58
CA PHE A 843 -8.47 -23.26 -10.06
C PHE A 843 -8.04 -22.02 -9.28
#